data_AF-A0A182YQY0-F1
#
_entry.id   AF-A0A182YQY0-F1
#
_cell.length_a   1.000
_cell.length_b   1.000
_cell.length_c   1.000
_cell.angle_alpha   90.00
_cell.angle_beta   90.00
_cell.angle_gamma   90.00
#
_symmetry.space_group_name_H-M   'P 1'
#
loop_
_entity.id
_entity.type
_entity.pdbx_description
1 polymer ?
#
loop_
_entity_poly.entity_id
_entity_poly.type
_entity_poly.pdbx_seq_one_letter_code
_entity_poly.pdbx_strand_id
1 'polypeptide(L)'
;MTVKRLFSLVVVSIICFFGVILCHNDNRIPTTENLPVSSGPDEAFYATTDFILRLNVLIKHLAMYSLNDTLDAREAIRHADKMWNYTALSLEALVLRSRSAIELLPSRNFTNSSLHAALDVVRTERDNFLSQTSCFSPSLVAEIDAMSFIDRTNQPGGVVPNPDIKLLMQSSVHRLSKVSEGLLRTLRAIRSNKRGGQPRANPTQASVELFTAGFQRHIVDTRLNFETQANRLLSRVSAQLATLTLTPVLGQYLTNYSKLIETFTKNVSTHLNNTSIGVLASMNTSRTTVDMVLSTGNAGLLTAVAMSNSHKFLDLCLNRYVFPYYNLSQAVAKLLFCGEPELRTLEYLVTGAIPILDRAAISDSSAVKMAVICSSGSTACLTDYDNSLPAQFMAAQVRMESYVEFINQELLGLGQRVSVCANATVLDVGNYVNVTSPKFATCLSTGMKEWPRDAVLYQPYEEEQILLAENASCLAVRTYLKMLNLPVALEQRANAEFISPGGKRTKLPVLRVENFIYSEFDHIVAFVLDNFNKSLHALLSPEEKDLMRSSICLAEHIFTNAEQYVSWLDPEVRDTVTKKRNGCVFPFPLNYVQNWRKEGAVKRQLRLAEYLNVGLDKMIAEVDKLCQNLSDQLGDKQYFFGNNPTELDALVFGHLYSIFTMKLPNNVLALTIHKYSNLNQFCLNIDQTYFTAKEKGKGMK
;
A
#
# COMPACT_ATOMS: atom_id res chain seq x y z
N MET A 1 17.78 20.15 35.63
CA MET A 1 18.61 19.91 34.43
C MET A 1 18.32 18.50 33.90
N THR A 2 17.07 18.18 33.54
CA THR A 2 16.63 16.79 33.22
C THR A 2 15.23 16.78 32.58
N VAL A 3 15.02 17.58 31.53
CA VAL A 3 13.80 17.50 30.68
C VAL A 3 14.15 17.70 29.20
N LYS A 4 15.19 18.49 28.89
CA LYS A 4 15.67 18.68 27.51
C LYS A 4 16.31 17.43 26.86
N ARG A 5 16.80 16.44 27.64
CA ARG A 5 17.39 15.21 27.07
C ARG A 5 16.37 14.14 26.65
N LEU A 6 15.15 14.18 27.20
CA LEU A 6 14.10 13.21 26.84
C LEU A 6 13.45 13.56 25.48
N PHE A 7 13.37 14.86 25.15
CA PHE A 7 12.81 15.34 23.88
C PHE A 7 13.74 15.05 22.68
N SER A 8 15.07 15.08 22.87
CA SER A 8 16.01 14.73 21.79
C SER A 8 16.05 13.24 21.46
N LEU A 9 15.81 12.33 22.41
CA LEU A 9 15.79 10.89 22.11
C LEU A 9 14.51 10.47 21.35
N VAL A 10 13.36 11.08 21.65
CA VAL A 10 12.10 10.75 20.95
C VAL A 10 12.09 11.30 19.51
N VAL A 11 12.74 12.45 19.26
CA VAL A 11 12.85 13.02 17.91
C VAL A 11 13.86 12.24 17.04
N VAL A 12 14.93 11.69 17.62
CA VAL A 12 15.91 10.88 16.87
C VAL A 12 15.35 9.50 16.50
N SER A 13 14.51 8.88 17.33
CA SER A 13 13.87 7.60 16.99
C SER A 13 12.78 7.70 15.93
N ILE A 14 12.16 8.87 15.74
CA ILE A 14 11.13 9.08 14.69
C ILE A 14 11.77 9.41 13.33
N ILE A 15 12.96 10.03 13.32
CA ILE A 15 13.68 10.37 12.07
C ILE A 15 14.34 9.12 11.45
N CYS A 16 14.73 8.11 12.24
CA CYS A 16 15.26 6.85 11.72
C CYS A 16 14.21 5.92 11.10
N PHE A 17 12.91 6.17 11.28
CA PHE A 17 11.84 5.30 10.74
C PHE A 17 11.26 5.79 9.39
N PHE A 18 11.61 7.01 8.94
CA PHE A 18 11.10 7.60 7.69
C PHE A 18 12.18 8.02 6.67
N GLY A 19 13.45 7.70 6.92
CA GLY A 19 14.58 8.15 6.11
C GLY A 19 15.21 7.08 5.23
N VAL A 20 14.50 6.51 4.24
CA VAL A 20 15.15 5.95 3.05
C VAL A 20 14.27 6.18 1.82
N ILE A 21 14.89 6.62 0.74
CA ILE A 21 14.40 6.81 -0.63
C ILE A 21 13.80 8.20 -0.92
N LEU A 22 14.68 9.19 -1.11
CA LEU A 22 14.64 10.10 -2.27
C LEU A 22 16.07 10.64 -2.53
N CYS A 23 16.66 10.14 -3.63
CA CYS A 23 17.76 10.63 -4.47
C CYS A 23 18.96 11.39 -3.87
N HIS A 24 20.15 10.80 -4.01
CA HIS A 24 21.34 11.56 -4.40
C HIS A 24 22.14 10.83 -5.49
N ASN A 25 22.41 11.56 -6.57
CA ASN A 25 23.48 11.25 -7.52
C ASN A 25 24.80 11.25 -6.75
N ASP A 26 25.57 10.17 -6.85
CA ASP A 26 27.02 10.27 -6.67
C ASP A 26 27.74 9.23 -7.53
N ASN A 27 28.45 9.74 -8.53
CA ASN A 27 29.43 9.04 -9.33
C ASN A 27 30.65 8.71 -8.43
N ARG A 28 30.71 7.52 -7.83
CA ARG A 28 31.99 6.92 -7.40
C ARG A 28 31.97 5.41 -7.55
N ILE A 29 32.92 4.93 -8.34
CA ILE A 29 33.29 3.52 -8.53
C ILE A 29 34.04 3.05 -7.27
N PRO A 30 33.65 1.94 -6.63
CA PRO A 30 34.52 1.20 -5.74
C PRO A 30 35.09 -0.03 -6.48
N THR A 31 36.40 -0.16 -6.37
CA THR A 31 37.26 -1.20 -6.94
C THR A 31 37.00 -2.59 -6.36
N THR A 32 37.30 -3.58 -7.20
CA THR A 32 37.26 -5.03 -7.03
C THR A 32 38.00 -5.55 -5.81
N GLU A 33 37.32 -6.34 -4.96
CA GLU A 33 37.93 -7.41 -4.17
C GLU A 33 37.13 -8.71 -4.36
N ASN A 34 37.86 -9.76 -4.71
CA ASN A 34 37.37 -11.08 -5.10
C ASN A 34 36.96 -11.92 -3.89
N LEU A 35 35.74 -12.47 -3.90
CA LEU A 35 35.30 -13.58 -3.05
C LEU A 35 34.49 -14.60 -3.88
N PRO A 36 34.49 -15.89 -3.51
CA PRO A 36 34.35 -17.01 -4.44
C PRO A 36 32.93 -17.24 -4.96
N VAL A 37 32.85 -17.65 -6.22
CA VAL A 37 31.64 -17.96 -6.98
C VAL A 37 30.91 -19.17 -6.37
N SER A 38 29.76 -18.93 -5.73
CA SER A 38 28.76 -19.96 -5.48
C SER A 38 27.75 -19.97 -6.63
N SER A 39 27.46 -21.16 -7.17
CA SER A 39 26.52 -21.40 -8.27
C SER A 39 25.14 -20.81 -8.00
N GLY A 40 24.90 -19.59 -8.51
CA GLY A 40 23.67 -18.84 -8.41
C GLY A 40 22.60 -19.25 -9.43
N PRO A 41 21.36 -18.75 -9.26
CA PRO A 41 20.21 -19.09 -10.10
C PRO A 41 20.37 -18.57 -11.54
N ASP A 42 19.64 -19.18 -12.48
CA ASP A 42 19.82 -19.05 -13.93
C ASP A 42 19.75 -17.57 -14.40
N GLU A 43 20.91 -16.92 -14.56
CA GLU A 43 21.06 -15.48 -14.84
C GLU A 43 20.32 -15.04 -16.12
N ALA A 44 20.17 -15.95 -17.08
CA ALA A 44 19.39 -15.74 -18.30
C ALA A 44 17.86 -15.63 -18.06
N PHE A 45 17.32 -16.30 -17.03
CA PHE A 45 15.91 -16.20 -16.66
C PHE A 45 15.58 -14.81 -16.09
N TYR A 46 16.46 -14.29 -15.22
CA TYR A 46 16.31 -12.95 -14.65
C TYR A 46 16.51 -11.85 -15.69
N ALA A 47 17.51 -12.00 -16.57
CA ALA A 47 17.70 -11.07 -17.69
C ALA A 47 16.47 -11.02 -18.61
N THR A 48 15.88 -12.18 -18.93
CA THR A 48 14.68 -12.25 -19.77
C THR A 48 13.44 -11.66 -19.08
N THR A 49 13.32 -11.85 -17.78
CA THR A 49 12.20 -11.29 -17.00
C THR A 49 12.32 -9.77 -16.86
N ASP A 50 13.51 -9.23 -16.58
CA ASP A 50 13.74 -7.78 -16.50
C ASP A 50 13.55 -7.11 -17.87
N PHE A 51 13.92 -7.79 -18.95
CA PHE A 51 13.66 -7.36 -20.33
C PHE A 51 12.14 -7.18 -20.58
N ILE A 52 11.33 -8.17 -20.20
CA ILE A 52 9.86 -8.14 -20.35
C ILE A 52 9.25 -7.00 -19.52
N LEU A 53 9.71 -6.80 -18.28
CA LEU A 53 9.19 -5.75 -17.41
C LEU A 53 9.43 -4.35 -17.98
N ARG A 54 10.66 -4.08 -18.44
CA ARG A 54 11.01 -2.78 -19.04
C ARG A 54 10.30 -2.53 -20.36
N LEU A 55 10.12 -3.57 -21.18
CA LEU A 55 9.35 -3.49 -22.41
C LEU A 55 7.86 -3.18 -22.15
N ASN A 56 7.26 -3.80 -21.14
CA ASN A 56 5.86 -3.58 -20.79
C ASN A 56 5.60 -2.17 -20.22
N VAL A 57 6.59 -1.53 -19.59
CA VAL A 57 6.51 -0.12 -19.17
C VAL A 57 6.43 0.80 -20.39
N LEU A 58 7.19 0.56 -21.45
CA LEU A 58 7.10 1.33 -22.70
C LEU A 58 5.73 1.14 -23.38
N ILE A 59 5.26 -0.11 -23.49
CA ILE A 59 3.94 -0.45 -24.06
C ILE A 59 2.82 0.31 -23.34
N LYS A 60 2.87 0.36 -22.00
CA LYS A 60 1.91 1.10 -21.17
C LYS A 60 1.84 2.58 -21.56
N HIS A 61 2.99 3.26 -21.68
CA HIS A 61 3.01 4.69 -21.98
C HIS A 61 2.56 4.98 -23.41
N LEU A 62 2.98 4.17 -24.40
CA LEU A 62 2.53 4.32 -25.79
C LEU A 62 1.03 4.09 -25.95
N ALA A 63 0.46 3.10 -25.24
CA ALA A 63 -0.98 2.86 -25.24
C ALA A 63 -1.75 4.04 -24.62
N MET A 64 -1.25 4.58 -23.51
CA MET A 64 -1.83 5.75 -22.84
C MET A 64 -1.85 6.97 -23.76
N TYR A 65 -0.77 7.23 -24.51
CA TYR A 65 -0.71 8.33 -25.47
C TYR A 65 -1.61 8.11 -26.69
N SER A 66 -1.84 6.86 -27.10
CA SER A 66 -2.73 6.55 -28.23
C SER A 66 -4.22 6.71 -27.95
N LEU A 67 -4.61 6.75 -26.67
CA LEU A 67 -6.01 6.77 -26.21
C LEU A 67 -6.43 8.10 -25.58
N ASN A 68 -5.48 9.01 -25.33
CA ASN A 68 -5.75 10.29 -24.69
C ASN A 68 -5.91 11.42 -25.72
N ASP A 69 -7.15 11.79 -26.01
CA ASP A 69 -7.51 12.85 -26.97
C ASP A 69 -7.15 14.26 -26.48
N THR A 70 -6.77 14.43 -25.20
CA THR A 70 -6.44 15.73 -24.62
C THR A 70 -4.97 16.09 -24.68
N LEU A 71 -4.09 15.15 -25.08
CA LEU A 71 -2.65 15.42 -25.19
C LEU A 71 -2.33 16.00 -26.57
N ASP A 72 -1.55 17.09 -26.60
CA ASP A 72 -0.95 17.57 -27.85
C ASP A 72 -0.11 16.45 -28.49
N ALA A 73 -0.42 16.14 -29.76
CA ALA A 73 0.24 15.08 -30.50
C ALA A 73 1.77 15.27 -30.56
N ARG A 74 2.27 16.52 -30.58
CA ARG A 74 3.72 16.79 -30.52
C ARG A 74 4.33 16.45 -29.17
N GLU A 75 3.63 16.76 -28.09
CA GLU A 75 4.09 16.48 -26.74
C GLU A 75 4.08 14.97 -26.48
N ALA A 76 3.04 14.27 -26.94
CA ALA A 76 2.96 12.82 -26.89
C ALA A 76 4.12 12.15 -27.65
N ILE A 77 4.45 12.64 -28.86
CA ILE A 77 5.61 12.17 -29.64
C ILE A 77 6.92 12.43 -28.87
N ARG A 78 7.14 13.65 -28.37
CA ARG A 78 8.37 14.01 -27.63
C ARG A 78 8.57 13.13 -26.39
N HIS A 79 7.50 12.79 -25.69
CA HIS A 79 7.53 11.90 -24.54
C HIS A 79 7.73 10.43 -24.96
N ALA A 80 7.10 10.00 -26.05
CA ALA A 80 7.33 8.68 -26.64
C ALA A 80 8.79 8.51 -27.08
N ASP A 81 9.40 9.48 -27.77
CA ASP A 81 10.79 9.44 -28.23
C ASP A 81 11.77 9.26 -27.08
N LYS A 82 11.58 10.03 -25.99
CA LYS A 82 12.41 9.91 -24.78
C LYS A 82 12.27 8.52 -24.15
N MET A 83 11.06 7.97 -24.09
CA MET A 83 10.80 6.65 -23.52
C MET A 83 11.35 5.52 -24.39
N TRP A 84 11.24 5.65 -25.71
CA TRP A 84 11.84 4.73 -26.68
C TRP A 84 13.37 4.66 -26.52
N ASN A 85 14.03 5.81 -26.44
CA ASN A 85 15.49 5.88 -26.26
C ASN A 85 15.94 5.33 -24.90
N TYR A 86 15.23 5.69 -23.82
CA TYR A 86 15.52 5.18 -22.47
C TYR A 86 15.34 3.65 -22.36
N THR A 87 14.24 3.14 -22.93
CA THR A 87 13.94 1.71 -22.91
C THR A 87 14.95 0.95 -23.76
N ALA A 88 15.29 1.42 -24.95
CA ALA A 88 16.31 0.80 -25.80
C ALA A 88 17.68 0.69 -25.10
N LEU A 89 18.18 1.79 -24.52
CA LEU A 89 19.45 1.78 -23.76
C LEU A 89 19.41 0.82 -22.57
N SER A 90 18.28 0.76 -21.86
CA SER A 90 18.10 -0.15 -20.74
C SER A 90 18.09 -1.63 -21.17
N LEU A 91 17.44 -1.94 -22.30
CA LEU A 91 17.39 -3.29 -22.85
C LEU A 91 18.76 -3.71 -23.42
N GLU A 92 19.51 -2.80 -24.04
CA GLU A 92 20.88 -3.04 -24.50
C GLU A 92 21.84 -3.37 -23.36
N ALA A 93 21.77 -2.61 -22.26
CA ALA A 93 22.57 -2.87 -21.06
C ALA A 93 22.24 -4.25 -20.45
N LEU A 94 20.97 -4.68 -20.49
CA LEU A 94 20.56 -5.99 -20.01
C LEU A 94 21.09 -7.14 -20.87
N VAL A 95 21.01 -6.99 -22.21
CA VAL A 95 21.52 -8.00 -23.13
C VAL A 95 23.04 -8.10 -23.04
N LEU A 96 23.76 -6.97 -22.92
CA LEU A 96 25.21 -6.95 -22.69
C LEU A 96 25.61 -7.62 -21.36
N ARG A 97 24.85 -7.38 -20.29
CA ARG A 97 25.09 -8.03 -18.99
C ARG A 97 24.83 -9.54 -19.03
N SER A 98 23.87 -9.97 -19.84
CA SER A 98 23.61 -11.41 -20.06
C SER A 98 24.74 -12.11 -20.83
N ARG A 99 25.57 -11.35 -21.58
CA ARG A 99 26.71 -11.86 -22.36
C ARG A 99 27.94 -12.14 -21.50
N SER A 100 28.23 -11.31 -20.49
CA SER A 100 29.39 -11.50 -19.57
C SER A 100 29.32 -12.77 -18.72
N ALA A 101 28.13 -13.38 -18.60
CA ALA A 101 27.90 -14.62 -17.86
C ALA A 101 28.15 -15.91 -18.68
N ILE A 102 28.38 -15.81 -20.00
CA ILE A 102 28.32 -16.94 -20.93
C ILE A 102 29.71 -17.45 -21.38
N GLU A 103 30.81 -16.72 -21.16
CA GLU A 103 32.17 -17.20 -21.52
C GLU A 103 32.63 -18.44 -20.73
N LEU A 104 31.88 -18.90 -19.73
CA LEU A 104 32.23 -20.05 -18.89
C LEU A 104 31.45 -21.34 -19.17
N LEU A 105 30.35 -21.36 -19.96
CA LEU A 105 29.51 -22.57 -20.14
C LEU A 105 28.80 -22.65 -21.54
N PRO A 106 29.08 -23.64 -22.40
CA PRO A 106 28.57 -23.72 -23.79
C PRO A 106 27.09 -24.11 -23.98
N SER A 107 26.34 -24.43 -22.91
CA SER A 107 25.00 -25.05 -23.01
C SER A 107 23.80 -24.07 -22.95
N ARG A 108 24.04 -22.76 -22.86
CA ARG A 108 23.00 -21.72 -22.62
C ARG A 108 22.63 -20.85 -23.83
N ASN A 109 22.91 -21.30 -25.06
CA ASN A 109 22.79 -20.48 -26.28
C ASN A 109 21.37 -20.03 -26.69
N PHE A 110 20.30 -20.65 -26.18
CA PHE A 110 18.92 -20.40 -26.66
C PHE A 110 18.26 -19.11 -26.11
N THR A 111 18.57 -18.73 -24.86
CA THR A 111 18.02 -17.51 -24.24
C THR A 111 18.67 -16.24 -24.78
N ASN A 112 19.98 -16.27 -24.92
CA ASN A 112 20.74 -15.13 -25.42
C ASN A 112 20.35 -14.79 -26.87
N SER A 113 20.18 -15.81 -27.73
CA SER A 113 19.70 -15.60 -29.10
C SER A 113 18.28 -15.03 -29.14
N SER A 114 17.39 -15.46 -28.23
CA SER A 114 16.03 -14.91 -28.14
C SER A 114 15.97 -13.47 -27.63
N LEU A 115 16.86 -13.08 -26.71
CA LEU A 115 16.95 -11.70 -26.21
C LEU A 115 17.60 -10.78 -27.24
N HIS A 116 18.61 -11.25 -27.97
CA HIS A 116 19.17 -10.53 -29.11
C HIS A 116 18.13 -10.33 -30.22
N ALA A 117 17.42 -11.39 -30.61
CA ALA A 117 16.35 -11.28 -31.60
C ALA A 117 15.22 -10.35 -31.14
N ALA A 118 14.83 -10.40 -29.86
CA ALA A 118 13.83 -9.48 -29.32
C ALA A 118 14.32 -8.03 -29.28
N LEU A 119 15.59 -7.81 -28.91
CA LEU A 119 16.21 -6.49 -28.93
C LEU A 119 16.27 -5.91 -30.34
N ASP A 120 16.58 -6.73 -31.35
CA ASP A 120 16.63 -6.30 -32.74
C ASP A 120 15.24 -5.93 -33.27
N VAL A 121 14.19 -6.70 -32.92
CA VAL A 121 12.81 -6.34 -33.26
C VAL A 121 12.39 -5.02 -32.57
N VAL A 122 12.77 -4.82 -31.30
CA VAL A 122 12.48 -3.57 -30.57
C VAL A 122 13.24 -2.39 -31.20
N ARG A 123 14.48 -2.58 -31.67
CA ARG A 123 15.27 -1.57 -32.39
C ARG A 123 14.64 -1.21 -33.73
N THR A 124 14.28 -2.21 -34.52
CA THR A 124 13.59 -1.99 -35.81
C THR A 124 12.27 -1.25 -35.60
N GLU A 125 11.49 -1.61 -34.57
CA GLU A 125 10.24 -0.91 -34.27
C GLU A 125 10.47 0.52 -33.81
N ARG A 126 11.50 0.76 -32.98
CA ARG A 126 11.91 2.11 -32.58
C ARG A 126 12.29 2.94 -33.81
N ASP A 127 13.14 2.42 -34.69
CA ASP A 127 13.64 3.17 -35.84
C ASP A 127 12.51 3.44 -36.87
N ASN A 128 11.57 2.50 -37.02
CA ASN A 128 10.34 2.70 -37.78
C ASN A 128 9.44 3.78 -37.15
N PHE A 129 9.25 3.74 -35.83
CA PHE A 129 8.46 4.74 -35.11
C PHE A 129 9.10 6.14 -35.20
N LEU A 130 10.41 6.25 -34.98
CA LEU A 130 11.16 7.50 -35.04
C LEU A 130 11.27 8.06 -36.46
N SER A 131 11.44 7.23 -37.49
CA SER A 131 11.44 7.69 -38.89
C SER A 131 10.06 8.22 -39.31
N GLN A 132 8.97 7.58 -38.88
CA GLN A 132 7.61 8.01 -39.16
C GLN A 132 7.16 9.25 -38.37
N THR A 133 7.80 9.53 -37.22
CA THR A 133 7.54 10.71 -36.38
C THR A 133 8.55 11.83 -36.57
N SER A 134 9.61 11.61 -37.35
CA SER A 134 10.71 12.57 -37.60
C SER A 134 10.26 13.92 -38.18
N CYS A 135 9.20 13.95 -39.00
CA CYS A 135 8.60 15.20 -39.51
C CYS A 135 7.95 16.08 -38.43
N PHE A 136 7.78 15.58 -37.20
CA PHE A 136 7.14 16.29 -36.09
C PHE A 136 8.12 16.71 -34.98
N SER A 137 9.40 16.36 -35.09
CA SER A 137 10.42 16.64 -34.07
C SER A 137 11.31 17.84 -34.47
N PRO A 138 11.53 18.86 -33.61
CA PRO A 138 12.20 20.12 -34.02
C PRO A 138 13.73 20.04 -34.17
N SER A 139 14.38 18.90 -33.88
CA SER A 139 15.83 18.87 -33.64
C SER A 139 16.71 18.73 -34.89
N LEU A 140 16.15 18.77 -36.10
CA LEU A 140 16.91 18.64 -37.35
C LEU A 140 16.63 19.75 -38.39
N VAL A 141 16.18 20.93 -37.94
CA VAL A 141 15.97 22.11 -38.81
C VAL A 141 16.95 23.26 -38.47
N ALA A 142 17.92 23.03 -37.60
CA ALA A 142 18.93 24.06 -37.28
C ALA A 142 20.16 24.06 -38.22
N GLU A 143 20.29 23.10 -39.15
CA GLU A 143 21.40 23.05 -40.11
C GLU A 143 20.96 22.49 -41.47
N ILE A 144 20.03 23.14 -42.18
CA ILE A 144 20.11 23.19 -43.65
C ILE A 144 19.78 24.61 -44.10
N ASP A 145 20.76 25.10 -44.84
CA ASP A 145 21.01 26.46 -45.25
C ASP A 145 19.94 27.06 -46.18
N ALA A 146 19.89 28.38 -46.15
CA ALA A 146 19.11 29.22 -47.02
C ALA A 146 19.66 29.19 -48.46
N MET A 147 19.35 28.16 -49.27
CA MET A 147 19.40 28.22 -50.73
C MET A 147 18.63 27.06 -51.36
N SER A 148 17.34 27.24 -51.64
CA SER A 148 16.65 26.71 -52.83
C SER A 148 15.18 27.14 -52.84
N PHE A 149 14.96 28.44 -53.02
CA PHE A 149 13.89 28.84 -53.92
C PHE A 149 14.27 28.32 -55.30
N ILE A 150 13.48 27.41 -55.88
CA ILE A 150 13.12 27.29 -57.30
C ILE A 150 12.67 25.84 -57.58
N ASP A 151 11.43 25.77 -58.07
CA ASP A 151 10.86 24.74 -58.95
C ASP A 151 10.40 23.40 -58.36
N ARG A 152 9.06 23.29 -58.19
CA ARG A 152 8.25 22.14 -58.61
C ARG A 152 6.76 22.48 -58.53
N THR A 153 6.33 23.38 -59.39
CA THR A 153 4.97 23.32 -59.94
C THR A 153 4.96 22.23 -61.02
N ASN A 154 4.03 21.28 -60.92
CA ASN A 154 3.72 20.17 -61.86
C ASN A 154 4.21 18.77 -61.47
N GLN A 155 3.41 18.05 -60.66
CA GLN A 155 3.00 16.66 -60.96
C GLN A 155 1.60 16.39 -60.38
N PRO A 156 0.67 15.78 -61.14
CA PRO A 156 -0.61 15.31 -60.64
C PRO A 156 -0.49 13.86 -60.17
N GLY A 157 -0.79 13.60 -58.89
CA GLY A 157 -0.98 12.25 -58.37
C GLY A 157 -0.19 11.95 -57.10
N GLY A 158 -0.92 11.58 -56.03
CA GLY A 158 -0.36 10.97 -54.83
C GLY A 158 -0.38 11.85 -53.58
N VAL A 159 -1.56 12.22 -53.08
CA VAL A 159 -1.69 12.56 -51.65
C VAL A 159 -1.49 11.25 -50.88
N VAL A 160 -0.26 11.02 -50.38
CA VAL A 160 0.00 9.95 -49.42
C VAL A 160 -0.71 10.35 -48.12
N PRO A 161 -1.63 9.52 -47.58
CA PRO A 161 -2.35 9.86 -46.36
C PRO A 161 -1.37 9.90 -45.19
N ASN A 162 -1.39 11.02 -44.46
CA ASN A 162 -0.63 11.22 -43.23
C ASN A 162 -1.07 10.13 -42.22
N PRO A 163 -0.19 9.24 -41.74
CA PRO A 163 -0.60 8.18 -40.83
C PRO A 163 -1.03 8.80 -39.50
N ASP A 164 -2.25 8.45 -39.06
CA ASP A 164 -2.78 8.87 -37.75
C ASP A 164 -1.79 8.42 -36.66
N ILE A 165 -1.18 9.37 -35.95
CA ILE A 165 -0.14 9.10 -34.93
C ILE A 165 -0.68 8.13 -33.86
N LYS A 166 -1.99 8.13 -33.61
CA LYS A 166 -2.66 7.15 -32.75
C LYS A 166 -2.57 5.75 -33.32
N LEU A 167 -2.82 5.59 -34.61
CA LEU A 167 -2.70 4.31 -35.31
C LEU A 167 -1.24 3.82 -35.30
N LEU A 168 -0.26 4.71 -35.44
CA LEU A 168 1.16 4.38 -35.31
C LEU A 168 1.51 3.88 -33.91
N MET A 169 1.10 4.60 -32.86
CA MET A 169 1.31 4.19 -31.47
C MET A 169 0.61 2.87 -31.15
N GLN A 170 -0.63 2.67 -31.64
CA GLN A 170 -1.36 1.40 -31.50
C GLN A 170 -0.66 0.25 -32.23
N SER A 171 -0.11 0.51 -33.42
CA SER A 171 0.65 -0.46 -34.20
C SER A 171 1.92 -0.89 -33.47
N SER A 172 2.66 0.06 -32.89
CA SER A 172 3.83 -0.22 -32.08
C SER A 172 3.50 -0.94 -30.78
N VAL A 173 2.42 -0.57 -30.10
CA VAL A 173 1.89 -1.30 -28.93
C VAL A 173 1.62 -2.77 -29.29
N HIS A 174 0.96 -3.02 -30.42
CA HIS A 174 0.67 -4.38 -30.88
C HIS A 174 1.95 -5.18 -31.20
N ARG A 175 2.89 -4.59 -31.93
CA ARG A 175 4.15 -5.26 -32.31
C ARG A 175 5.06 -5.54 -31.11
N LEU A 176 5.22 -4.58 -30.18
CA LEU A 176 5.98 -4.78 -28.95
C LEU A 176 5.33 -5.81 -28.02
N SER A 177 3.99 -5.87 -27.97
CA SER A 177 3.27 -6.88 -27.20
C SER A 177 3.55 -8.30 -27.71
N LYS A 178 3.68 -8.48 -29.04
CA LYS A 178 4.10 -9.76 -29.63
C LYS A 178 5.53 -10.15 -29.25
N VAL A 179 6.44 -9.19 -29.09
CA VAL A 179 7.81 -9.45 -28.60
C VAL A 179 7.79 -9.91 -27.15
N SER A 180 7.03 -9.23 -26.29
CA SER A 180 6.81 -9.62 -24.88
C SER A 180 6.22 -11.02 -24.78
N GLU A 181 5.22 -11.34 -25.62
CA GLU A 181 4.61 -12.66 -25.71
C GLU A 181 5.61 -13.74 -26.19
N GLY A 182 6.45 -13.43 -27.18
CA GLY A 182 7.49 -14.32 -27.69
C GLY A 182 8.52 -14.68 -26.61
N LEU A 183 9.02 -13.70 -25.87
CA LEU A 183 9.97 -13.91 -24.77
C LEU A 183 9.33 -14.71 -23.61
N LEU A 184 8.05 -14.48 -23.33
CA LEU A 184 7.29 -15.28 -22.37
C LEU A 184 7.15 -16.74 -22.82
N ARG A 185 7.00 -17.01 -24.12
CA ARG A 185 7.01 -18.38 -24.66
C ARG A 185 8.39 -19.02 -24.54
N THR A 186 9.48 -18.27 -24.75
CA THR A 186 10.86 -18.74 -24.53
C THR A 186 11.10 -19.11 -23.06
N LEU A 187 10.64 -18.26 -22.11
CA LEU A 187 10.67 -18.58 -20.66
C LEU A 187 9.90 -19.85 -20.32
N ARG A 188 8.76 -20.09 -20.99
CA ARG A 188 8.01 -21.35 -20.85
C ARG A 188 8.74 -22.54 -21.44
N ALA A 189 9.44 -22.40 -22.57
CA ALA A 189 10.19 -23.47 -23.23
C ALA A 189 11.42 -23.93 -22.43
N ILE A 190 12.12 -23.00 -21.77
CA ILE A 190 13.23 -23.32 -20.84
C ILE A 190 12.71 -24.14 -19.65
N ARG A 191 11.50 -23.82 -19.20
CA ARG A 191 10.84 -24.53 -18.10
C ARG A 191 10.18 -25.84 -18.56
N SER A 192 9.82 -25.99 -19.84
CA SER A 192 9.06 -27.15 -20.35
C SER A 192 9.86 -28.45 -20.49
N ASN A 193 11.18 -28.44 -20.27
CA ASN A 193 11.92 -29.68 -19.96
C ASN A 193 11.57 -30.25 -18.56
N LYS A 194 10.74 -29.55 -17.78
CA LYS A 194 9.94 -30.11 -16.68
C LYS A 194 8.49 -29.63 -16.80
N ARG A 195 7.62 -30.56 -17.20
CA ARG A 195 6.20 -30.43 -17.58
C ARG A 195 5.38 -29.31 -16.89
N GLY A 196 4.67 -28.55 -17.73
CA GLY A 196 3.30 -28.06 -17.54
C GLY A 196 3.05 -26.88 -16.59
N GLY A 197 2.76 -25.68 -17.13
CA GLY A 197 2.16 -24.58 -16.35
C GLY A 197 2.11 -23.21 -17.04
N GLN A 198 0.92 -22.59 -17.05
CA GLN A 198 0.52 -21.28 -17.59
C GLN A 198 1.07 -20.05 -16.81
N PRO A 199 0.99 -18.82 -17.36
CA PRO A 199 1.74 -17.63 -16.88
C PRO A 199 1.17 -17.01 -15.59
N ARG A 200 2.05 -16.50 -14.71
CA ARG A 200 1.73 -15.95 -13.38
C ARG A 200 1.93 -14.44 -13.25
N ALA A 201 1.11 -13.83 -12.39
CA ALA A 201 1.36 -12.59 -11.65
C ALA A 201 2.34 -12.87 -10.49
N ASN A 202 3.25 -11.92 -10.21
CA ASN A 202 4.24 -11.82 -9.12
C ASN A 202 4.64 -13.09 -8.32
N PRO A 203 5.92 -13.50 -8.29
CA PRO A 203 6.33 -14.70 -7.56
C PRO A 203 6.41 -14.42 -6.04
N THR A 204 5.41 -14.88 -5.30
CA THR A 204 5.43 -14.95 -3.81
C THR A 204 6.57 -15.83 -3.27
N GLN A 205 7.19 -16.62 -4.15
CA GLN A 205 8.27 -17.55 -3.91
C GLN A 205 9.49 -16.92 -3.22
N ALA A 206 10.06 -15.84 -3.76
CA ALA A 206 11.28 -15.26 -3.20
C ALA A 206 11.10 -14.76 -1.75
N SER A 207 9.95 -14.17 -1.45
CA SER A 207 9.64 -13.65 -0.11
C SER A 207 9.40 -14.76 0.92
N VAL A 208 8.70 -15.83 0.53
CA VAL A 208 8.46 -16.98 1.42
C VAL A 208 9.74 -17.80 1.61
N GLU A 209 10.59 -17.93 0.57
CA GLU A 209 11.91 -18.55 0.67
C GLU A 209 12.82 -17.77 1.63
N LEU A 210 12.83 -16.43 1.55
CA LEU A 210 13.59 -15.60 2.49
C LEU A 210 13.12 -15.78 3.93
N PHE A 211 11.81 -15.78 4.15
CA PHE A 211 11.22 -16.00 5.48
C PHE A 211 11.53 -17.40 6.02
N THR A 212 11.32 -18.45 5.23
CA THR A 212 11.57 -19.83 5.65
C THR A 212 13.05 -20.07 5.95
N ALA A 213 13.96 -19.45 5.19
CA ALA A 213 15.39 -19.44 5.51
C ALA A 213 15.69 -18.72 6.85
N GLY A 214 15.05 -17.57 7.10
CA GLY A 214 15.18 -16.86 8.37
C GLY A 214 14.64 -17.64 9.57
N PHE A 215 13.45 -18.22 9.44
CA PHE A 215 12.82 -19.06 10.47
C PHE A 215 13.67 -20.29 10.79
N GLN A 216 14.21 -20.96 9.75
CA GLN A 216 15.10 -22.11 9.95
C GLN A 216 16.38 -21.72 10.69
N ARG A 217 16.96 -20.53 10.44
CA ARG A 217 18.10 -20.03 11.23
C ARG A 217 17.72 -19.85 12.70
N HIS A 218 16.59 -19.23 12.99
CA HIS A 218 16.12 -19.07 14.37
C HIS A 218 15.89 -20.40 15.11
N ILE A 219 15.39 -21.43 14.42
CA ILE A 219 15.27 -22.78 14.98
C ILE A 219 16.66 -23.37 15.31
N VAL A 220 17.63 -23.21 14.41
CA VAL A 220 19.01 -23.66 14.64
C VAL A 220 19.64 -22.92 15.81
N ASP A 221 19.48 -21.60 15.90
CA ASP A 221 20.00 -20.78 17.00
C ASP A 221 19.36 -21.18 18.34
N THR A 222 18.04 -21.43 18.34
CA THR A 222 17.30 -21.92 19.51
C THR A 222 17.85 -23.26 19.99
N ARG A 223 18.08 -24.21 19.07
CA ARG A 223 18.68 -25.51 19.37
C ARG A 223 20.08 -25.36 19.98
N LEU A 224 20.94 -24.56 19.35
CA LEU A 224 22.31 -24.30 19.83
C LEU A 224 22.30 -23.67 21.23
N ASN A 225 21.31 -22.83 21.52
CA ASN A 225 21.14 -22.22 22.84
C ASN A 225 20.80 -23.30 23.89
N PHE A 226 19.83 -24.17 23.61
CA PHE A 226 19.50 -25.29 24.50
C PHE A 226 20.70 -26.22 24.72
N GLU A 227 21.43 -26.60 23.67
CA GLU A 227 22.67 -27.39 23.75
C GLU A 227 23.71 -26.71 24.65
N THR A 228 23.92 -25.41 24.46
CA THR A 228 24.86 -24.63 25.26
C THR A 228 24.47 -24.59 26.73
N GLN A 229 23.18 -24.36 27.03
CA GLN A 229 22.67 -24.34 28.41
C GLN A 229 22.80 -25.71 29.08
N ALA A 230 22.46 -26.80 28.38
CA ALA A 230 22.59 -28.16 28.89
C ALA A 230 24.06 -28.55 29.16
N ASN A 231 24.97 -28.23 28.23
CA ASN A 231 26.40 -28.51 28.40
C ASN A 231 27.03 -27.70 29.54
N ARG A 232 26.60 -26.44 29.73
CA ARG A 232 27.00 -25.63 30.89
C ARG A 232 26.48 -26.21 32.19
N LEU A 233 25.25 -26.73 32.21
CA LEU A 233 24.70 -27.44 33.36
C LEU A 233 25.55 -28.68 33.70
N LEU A 234 25.79 -29.56 32.73
CA LEU A 234 26.60 -30.77 32.93
C LEU A 234 28.00 -30.43 33.44
N SER A 235 28.65 -29.41 32.87
CA SER A 235 29.98 -28.95 33.31
C SER A 235 29.97 -28.44 34.75
N ARG A 236 28.94 -27.68 35.14
CA ARG A 236 28.78 -27.20 36.53
C ARG A 236 28.56 -28.35 37.51
N VAL A 237 27.70 -29.30 37.17
CA VAL A 237 27.39 -30.47 38.01
C VAL A 237 28.63 -31.34 38.19
N SER A 238 29.34 -31.65 37.10
CA SER A 238 30.59 -32.41 37.14
C SER A 238 31.67 -31.70 37.97
N ALA A 239 31.84 -30.38 37.81
CA ALA A 239 32.81 -29.62 38.59
C ALA A 239 32.49 -29.58 40.09
N GLN A 240 31.20 -29.48 40.45
CA GLN A 240 30.75 -29.48 41.84
C GLN A 240 30.94 -30.86 42.50
N LEU A 241 30.58 -31.93 41.80
CA LEU A 241 30.71 -33.30 42.32
C LEU A 241 32.16 -33.82 42.31
N ALA A 242 33.05 -33.27 41.47
CA ALA A 242 34.48 -33.56 41.48
C ALA A 242 35.20 -33.13 42.77
N THR A 243 34.56 -32.30 43.61
CA THR A 243 35.09 -31.93 44.93
C THR A 243 34.96 -33.05 45.97
N LEU A 244 34.23 -34.13 45.65
CA LEU A 244 33.95 -35.25 46.55
C LEU A 244 34.85 -36.46 46.23
N THR A 245 35.05 -37.36 47.21
CA THR A 245 35.74 -38.64 47.01
C THR A 245 34.94 -39.57 46.11
N LEU A 246 35.56 -40.08 45.04
CA LEU A 246 34.89 -40.88 44.01
C LEU A 246 34.49 -42.27 44.54
N THR A 247 33.20 -42.50 44.75
CA THR A 247 32.61 -43.84 45.01
C THR A 247 32.03 -44.43 43.72
N PRO A 248 31.88 -45.77 43.61
CA PRO A 248 31.23 -46.40 42.46
C PRO A 248 29.80 -45.87 42.21
N VAL A 249 29.07 -45.56 43.29
CA VAL A 249 27.70 -45.02 43.24
C VAL A 249 27.69 -43.60 42.66
N LEU A 250 28.62 -42.73 43.09
CA LEU A 250 28.76 -41.38 42.55
C LEU A 250 29.18 -41.38 41.08
N GLY A 251 30.08 -42.29 40.68
CA GLY A 251 30.45 -42.48 39.27
C GLY A 251 29.28 -42.90 38.39
N GLN A 252 28.41 -43.78 38.92
CA GLN A 252 27.18 -44.19 38.23
C GLN A 252 26.16 -43.04 38.15
N TYR A 253 26.02 -42.22 39.20
CA TYR A 253 25.18 -41.02 39.20
C TYR A 253 25.59 -40.04 38.10
N LEU A 254 26.88 -39.70 38.00
CA LEU A 254 27.42 -38.80 36.98
C LEU A 254 27.19 -39.33 35.56
N THR A 255 27.39 -40.64 35.36
CA THR A 255 27.14 -41.29 34.06
C THR A 255 25.66 -41.21 33.68
N ASN A 256 24.76 -41.49 34.62
CA ASN A 256 23.31 -41.39 34.42
C ASN A 256 22.88 -39.93 34.14
N TYR A 257 23.49 -38.96 34.82
CA TYR A 257 23.21 -37.54 34.63
C TYR A 257 23.69 -37.02 33.27
N SER A 258 24.87 -37.45 32.81
CA SER A 258 25.35 -37.16 31.44
C SER A 258 24.37 -37.68 30.39
N LYS A 259 23.92 -38.94 30.55
CA LYS A 259 22.93 -39.56 29.67
C LYS A 259 21.58 -38.84 29.69
N LEU A 260 21.16 -38.32 30.85
CA LEU A 260 19.95 -37.51 30.99
C LEU A 260 20.05 -36.21 30.17
N ILE A 261 21.17 -35.49 30.26
CA ILE A 261 21.42 -34.26 29.49
C ILE A 261 21.48 -34.53 27.98
N GLU A 262 22.13 -35.62 27.56
CA GLU A 262 22.14 -36.06 26.17
C GLU A 262 20.73 -36.35 25.65
N THR A 263 19.92 -37.05 26.45
CA THR A 263 18.53 -37.38 26.11
C THR A 263 17.66 -36.13 26.02
N PHE A 264 17.78 -35.21 26.98
CA PHE A 264 17.11 -33.91 26.97
C PHE A 264 17.40 -33.13 25.67
N THR A 265 18.68 -32.97 25.35
CA THR A 265 19.15 -32.21 24.19
C THR A 265 18.67 -32.84 22.87
N LYS A 266 18.71 -34.16 22.78
CA LYS A 266 18.21 -34.92 21.62
C LYS A 266 16.71 -34.75 21.41
N ASN A 267 15.93 -34.83 22.49
CA ASN A 267 14.48 -34.69 22.41
C ASN A 267 14.07 -33.28 21.99
N VAL A 268 14.63 -32.24 22.63
CA VAL A 268 14.39 -30.84 22.25
C VAL A 268 14.76 -30.58 20.79
N SER A 269 15.92 -31.07 20.34
CA SER A 269 16.34 -30.96 18.94
C SER A 269 15.36 -31.60 17.96
N THR A 270 14.80 -32.75 18.34
CA THR A 270 13.82 -33.48 17.53
C THR A 270 12.50 -32.71 17.44
N HIS A 271 11.99 -32.17 18.56
CA HIS A 271 10.77 -31.35 18.57
C HIS A 271 10.92 -30.06 17.74
N LEU A 272 12.05 -29.37 17.88
CA LEU A 272 12.37 -28.17 17.09
C LEU A 272 12.44 -28.48 15.58
N ASN A 273 13.10 -29.58 15.20
CA ASN A 273 13.20 -29.98 13.79
C ASN A 273 11.84 -30.37 13.20
N ASN A 274 11.03 -31.15 13.92
CA ASN A 274 9.69 -31.53 13.49
C ASN A 274 8.79 -30.30 13.28
N THR A 275 8.89 -29.32 14.18
CA THR A 275 8.15 -28.05 14.08
C THR A 275 8.60 -27.23 12.88
N SER A 276 9.92 -27.15 12.65
CA SER A 276 10.48 -26.48 11.47
C SER A 276 9.95 -27.11 10.17
N ILE A 277 9.96 -28.44 10.07
CA ILE A 277 9.46 -29.15 8.89
C ILE A 277 7.97 -28.84 8.68
N GLY A 278 7.16 -28.88 9.74
CA GLY A 278 5.72 -28.58 9.68
C GLY A 278 5.42 -27.15 9.22
N VAL A 279 6.12 -26.16 9.78
CA VAL A 279 5.98 -24.75 9.40
C VAL A 279 6.41 -24.51 7.95
N LEU A 280 7.55 -25.04 7.54
CA LEU A 280 8.04 -24.93 6.16
C LEU A 280 7.07 -25.58 5.17
N ALA A 281 6.54 -26.76 5.50
CA ALA A 281 5.55 -27.45 4.66
C ALA A 281 4.24 -26.65 4.54
N SER A 282 3.74 -26.10 5.66
CA SER A 282 2.52 -25.29 5.67
C SER A 282 2.69 -24.01 4.85
N MET A 283 3.78 -23.25 5.07
CA MET A 283 4.04 -22.01 4.34
C MET A 283 4.22 -22.24 2.85
N ASN A 284 4.97 -23.29 2.45
CA ASN A 284 5.16 -23.62 1.05
C ASN A 284 3.87 -24.09 0.37
N THR A 285 3.08 -24.92 1.05
CA THR A 285 1.78 -25.38 0.53
C THR A 285 0.83 -24.20 0.34
N SER A 286 0.62 -23.38 1.36
CA SER A 286 -0.24 -22.20 1.29
C SER A 286 0.22 -21.21 0.23
N ARG A 287 1.54 -20.99 0.10
CA ARG A 287 2.13 -20.20 -0.99
C ARG A 287 1.74 -20.74 -2.37
N THR A 288 1.94 -22.04 -2.60
CA THR A 288 1.61 -22.64 -3.90
C THR A 288 0.13 -22.51 -4.25
N THR A 289 -0.75 -22.64 -3.25
CA THR A 289 -2.19 -22.49 -3.42
C THR A 289 -2.58 -21.04 -3.70
N VAL A 290 -2.05 -20.07 -2.95
CA VAL A 290 -2.28 -18.64 -3.19
C VAL A 290 -1.86 -18.27 -4.61
N ASP A 291 -0.66 -18.65 -5.03
CA ASP A 291 -0.20 -18.37 -6.38
C ASP A 291 -1.08 -19.03 -7.45
N MET A 292 -1.56 -20.25 -7.20
CA MET A 292 -2.46 -20.97 -8.11
C MET A 292 -3.80 -20.24 -8.22
N VAL A 293 -4.43 -19.91 -7.10
CA VAL A 293 -5.73 -19.22 -7.04
C VAL A 293 -5.66 -17.87 -7.74
N LEU A 294 -4.60 -17.08 -7.50
CA LEU A 294 -4.39 -15.80 -8.16
C LEU A 294 -4.17 -15.95 -9.67
N SER A 295 -3.36 -16.93 -10.08
CA SER A 295 -3.10 -17.22 -11.50
C SER A 295 -4.37 -17.64 -12.23
N THR A 296 -5.15 -18.55 -11.64
CA THR A 296 -6.41 -19.04 -12.20
C THR A 296 -7.45 -17.94 -12.25
N GLY A 297 -7.57 -17.12 -11.20
CA GLY A 297 -8.44 -15.96 -11.18
C GLY A 297 -8.12 -14.97 -12.30
N ASN A 298 -6.85 -14.58 -12.44
CA ASN A 298 -6.42 -13.66 -13.49
C ASN A 298 -6.62 -14.24 -14.90
N ALA A 299 -6.32 -15.52 -15.10
CA ALA A 299 -6.60 -16.20 -16.36
C ALA A 299 -8.10 -16.19 -16.69
N GLY A 300 -8.97 -16.48 -15.71
CA GLY A 300 -10.42 -16.41 -15.87
C GLY A 300 -10.93 -15.03 -16.26
N LEU A 301 -10.39 -13.97 -15.63
CA LEU A 301 -10.71 -12.59 -16.00
C LEU A 301 -10.28 -12.27 -17.44
N LEU A 302 -9.06 -12.64 -17.84
CA LEU A 302 -8.58 -12.41 -19.21
C LEU A 302 -9.35 -13.23 -20.25
N THR A 303 -9.78 -14.45 -19.92
CA THR A 303 -10.69 -15.22 -20.77
C THR A 303 -12.05 -14.54 -20.93
N ALA A 304 -12.60 -13.96 -19.85
CA ALA A 304 -13.85 -13.20 -19.94
C ALA A 304 -13.73 -11.95 -20.84
N VAL A 305 -12.55 -11.31 -20.89
CA VAL A 305 -12.26 -10.24 -21.85
C VAL A 305 -12.28 -10.76 -23.28
N ALA A 306 -11.60 -11.88 -23.54
CA ALA A 306 -11.49 -12.47 -24.87
C ALA A 306 -12.84 -12.96 -25.42
N MET A 307 -13.78 -13.30 -24.53
CA MET A 307 -15.14 -13.74 -24.89
C MET A 307 -16.16 -12.58 -24.93
N SER A 308 -15.76 -11.35 -24.59
CA SER A 308 -16.67 -10.20 -24.61
C SER A 308 -16.83 -9.64 -26.02
N ASN A 309 -18.08 -9.46 -26.47
CA ASN A 309 -18.41 -8.85 -27.76
C ASN A 309 -18.37 -7.30 -27.73
N SER A 310 -18.19 -6.69 -26.56
CA SER A 310 -18.10 -5.24 -26.37
C SER A 310 -16.90 -4.89 -25.50
N HIS A 311 -16.04 -3.99 -26.00
CA HIS A 311 -14.84 -3.53 -25.30
C HIS A 311 -14.98 -2.10 -24.75
N LYS A 312 -16.18 -1.52 -24.80
CA LYS A 312 -16.43 -0.12 -24.42
C LYS A 312 -15.99 0.22 -22.98
N PHE A 313 -16.09 -0.74 -22.06
CA PHE A 313 -15.72 -0.57 -20.65
C PHE A 313 -14.47 -1.36 -20.26
N LEU A 314 -13.75 -1.92 -21.24
CA LEU A 314 -12.65 -2.86 -21.01
C LEU A 314 -11.53 -2.22 -20.18
N ASP A 315 -11.09 -1.02 -20.55
CA ASP A 315 -10.02 -0.31 -19.84
C ASP A 315 -10.40 0.01 -18.38
N LEU A 316 -11.64 0.45 -18.15
CA LEU A 316 -12.17 0.71 -16.82
C LEU A 316 -12.24 -0.56 -15.97
N CYS A 317 -12.76 -1.66 -16.51
CA CYS A 317 -12.87 -2.92 -15.79
C CYS A 317 -11.50 -3.58 -15.52
N LEU A 318 -10.55 -3.46 -16.45
CA LEU A 318 -9.16 -3.91 -16.27
C LEU A 318 -8.46 -3.12 -15.16
N ASN A 319 -8.58 -1.79 -15.19
CA ASN A 319 -8.06 -0.92 -14.12
C ASN A 319 -8.68 -1.22 -12.76
N ARG A 320 -9.98 -1.53 -12.74
CA ARG A 320 -10.76 -1.74 -11.53
C ARG A 320 -10.54 -3.10 -10.86
N TYR A 321 -10.42 -4.17 -11.65
CA TYR A 321 -10.46 -5.54 -11.14
C TYR A 321 -9.24 -6.38 -11.47
N VAL A 322 -8.48 -6.06 -12.53
CA VAL A 322 -7.31 -6.85 -12.95
C VAL A 322 -6.00 -6.24 -12.42
N PHE A 323 -5.82 -4.92 -12.44
CA PHE A 323 -4.58 -4.31 -11.92
C PHE A 323 -4.38 -4.44 -10.40
N PRO A 324 -5.43 -4.44 -9.55
CA PRO A 324 -5.28 -4.79 -8.14
C PRO A 324 -4.78 -6.23 -7.91
N TYR A 325 -5.03 -7.18 -8.84
CA TYR A 325 -4.49 -8.55 -8.71
C TYR A 325 -2.96 -8.58 -8.79
N TYR A 326 -2.36 -7.71 -9.59
CA TYR A 326 -0.91 -7.60 -9.71
C TYR A 326 -0.28 -6.90 -8.49
N ASN A 327 -1.06 -6.03 -7.83
CA ASN A 327 -0.70 -5.31 -6.60
C ASN A 327 -0.97 -6.10 -5.31
N LEU A 328 -1.43 -7.36 -5.37
CA LEU A 328 -1.61 -8.25 -4.21
C LEU A 328 -0.27 -8.71 -3.57
N SER A 329 0.77 -7.87 -3.60
CA SER A 329 1.91 -7.94 -2.67
C SER A 329 1.46 -8.03 -1.20
N GLN A 330 0.22 -7.64 -0.89
CA GLN A 330 -0.45 -7.85 0.39
C GLN A 330 -0.76 -9.31 0.73
N ALA A 331 -0.98 -10.21 -0.23
CA ALA A 331 -1.20 -11.64 0.06
C ALA A 331 0.07 -12.30 0.61
N VAL A 332 1.24 -11.87 0.10
CA VAL A 332 2.55 -12.24 0.65
C VAL A 332 2.72 -11.68 2.05
N ALA A 333 2.43 -10.39 2.25
CA ALA A 333 2.52 -9.77 3.57
C ALA A 333 1.63 -10.47 4.61
N LYS A 334 0.40 -10.85 4.24
CA LYS A 334 -0.51 -11.62 5.10
C LYS A 334 0.04 -13.01 5.46
N LEU A 335 0.60 -13.72 4.49
CA LEU A 335 1.19 -15.05 4.73
C LEU A 335 2.46 -14.97 5.59
N LEU A 336 3.30 -13.94 5.37
CA LEU A 336 4.50 -13.70 6.17
C LEU A 336 4.17 -13.33 7.63
N PHE A 337 3.11 -12.55 7.83
CA PHE A 337 2.63 -12.16 9.16
C PHE A 337 2.21 -13.36 10.02
N CYS A 338 1.86 -14.50 9.41
CA CYS A 338 1.52 -15.71 10.15
C CYS A 338 2.67 -16.32 10.94
N GLY A 339 3.93 -16.05 10.55
CA GLY A 339 5.11 -16.64 11.20
C GLY A 339 5.95 -15.66 12.03
N GLU A 340 5.82 -14.35 11.79
CA GLU A 340 6.61 -13.32 12.47
C GLU A 340 6.38 -13.26 14.02
N PRO A 341 5.14 -13.37 14.54
CA PRO A 341 4.90 -13.39 15.99
C PRO A 341 5.56 -14.58 16.71
N GLU A 342 5.74 -15.70 15.99
CA GLU A 342 6.22 -16.95 16.57
C GLU A 342 7.72 -16.97 16.85
N LEU A 343 8.47 -16.01 16.32
CA LEU A 343 9.87 -15.79 16.70
C LEU A 343 9.99 -15.49 18.21
N ARG A 344 9.01 -14.77 18.78
CA ARG A 344 8.95 -14.48 20.22
C ARG A 344 8.67 -15.71 21.06
N THR A 345 7.90 -16.67 20.53
CA THR A 345 7.63 -17.95 21.19
C THR A 345 8.93 -18.74 21.38
N LEU A 346 9.81 -18.77 20.36
CA LEU A 346 11.12 -19.43 20.45
C LEU A 346 12.03 -18.75 21.48
N GLU A 347 12.09 -17.41 21.50
CA GLU A 347 12.84 -16.64 22.48
C GLU A 347 12.36 -16.90 23.93
N TYR A 348 11.04 -17.00 24.11
CA TYR A 348 10.42 -17.33 25.39
C TYR A 348 10.84 -18.72 25.89
N LEU A 349 10.83 -19.73 25.00
CA LEU A 349 11.26 -21.09 25.36
C LEU A 349 12.71 -21.11 25.84
N VAL A 350 13.61 -20.40 25.16
CA VAL A 350 15.03 -20.28 25.55
C VAL A 350 15.19 -19.59 26.91
N THR A 351 14.40 -18.55 27.16
CA THR A 351 14.46 -17.77 28.42
C THR A 351 13.95 -18.59 29.59
N GLY A 352 12.87 -19.37 29.40
CA GLY A 352 12.31 -20.26 30.41
C GLY A 352 13.21 -21.44 30.79
N ALA A 353 14.15 -21.82 29.92
CA ALA A 353 15.06 -22.93 30.14
C ALA A 353 16.02 -22.68 31.31
N ILE A 354 16.50 -21.45 31.46
CA ILE A 354 17.51 -21.06 32.45
C ILE A 354 17.09 -21.43 33.89
N PRO A 355 15.97 -20.95 34.44
CA PRO A 355 15.57 -21.27 35.82
C PRO A 355 15.22 -22.75 36.03
N ILE A 356 14.76 -23.45 34.98
CA ILE A 356 14.38 -24.86 35.07
C ILE A 356 15.62 -25.75 35.15
N LEU A 357 16.60 -25.50 34.27
CA LEU A 357 17.89 -26.18 34.26
C LEU A 357 18.70 -25.87 35.54
N ASP A 358 18.65 -24.63 36.04
CA ASP A 358 19.28 -24.27 37.31
C ASP A 358 18.65 -24.99 38.51
N ARG A 359 17.32 -25.16 38.55
CA ARG A 359 16.66 -25.96 39.60
C ARG A 359 17.00 -27.45 39.52
N ALA A 360 17.25 -27.98 38.33
CA ALA A 360 17.77 -29.35 38.19
C ALA A 360 19.18 -29.48 38.78
N ALA A 361 20.02 -28.44 38.65
CA ALA A 361 21.36 -28.37 39.28
C ALA A 361 21.32 -28.27 40.82
N ILE A 362 20.27 -27.65 41.39
CA ILE A 362 20.15 -27.49 42.86
C ILE A 362 19.98 -28.85 43.57
N SER A 363 19.45 -29.87 42.88
CA SER A 363 19.51 -31.26 43.37
C SER A 363 20.94 -31.63 43.74
N ASP A 364 21.90 -31.37 42.85
CA ASP A 364 23.31 -31.70 43.05
C ASP A 364 23.99 -30.84 44.14
N SER A 365 23.60 -29.57 44.30
CA SER A 365 24.08 -28.74 45.41
C SER A 365 23.66 -29.30 46.77
N SER A 366 22.48 -29.93 46.84
CA SER A 366 21.99 -30.62 48.03
C SER A 366 22.84 -31.86 48.31
N ALA A 367 23.24 -32.59 47.26
CA ALA A 367 24.18 -33.69 47.37
C ALA A 367 25.57 -33.24 47.88
N VAL A 368 26.14 -32.18 47.33
CA VAL A 368 27.43 -31.62 47.79
C VAL A 368 27.36 -31.15 49.24
N LYS A 369 26.29 -30.44 49.62
CA LYS A 369 26.09 -30.01 51.02
C LYS A 369 25.97 -31.20 51.97
N MET A 370 25.23 -32.24 51.57
CA MET A 370 25.07 -33.45 52.38
C MET A 370 26.40 -34.20 52.52
N ALA A 371 27.20 -34.30 51.47
CA ALA A 371 28.53 -34.91 51.53
C ALA A 371 29.51 -34.12 52.43
N VAL A 372 29.48 -32.78 52.38
CA VAL A 372 30.28 -31.92 53.28
C VAL A 372 29.84 -32.06 54.74
N ILE A 373 28.54 -32.21 54.99
CA ILE A 373 28.01 -32.46 56.34
C ILE A 373 28.45 -33.85 56.83
N CYS A 374 28.34 -34.87 55.97
CA CYS A 374 28.64 -36.26 56.32
C CYS A 374 30.14 -36.58 56.44
N SER A 375 31.02 -35.83 55.78
CA SER A 375 32.48 -35.99 55.89
C SER A 375 33.02 -35.62 57.28
N SER A 376 32.22 -34.96 58.11
CA SER A 376 32.60 -34.46 59.44
C SER A 376 32.26 -35.38 60.63
N GLY A 377 31.63 -36.56 60.46
CA GLY A 377 31.31 -37.34 61.68
C GLY A 377 30.69 -38.74 61.67
N SER A 378 30.35 -39.42 60.56
CA SER A 378 29.87 -40.83 60.66
C SER A 378 29.83 -41.57 59.32
N THR A 379 30.27 -42.83 59.30
CA THR A 379 30.13 -43.75 58.16
C THR A 379 28.67 -44.06 57.80
N ALA A 380 27.74 -43.94 58.78
CA ALA A 380 26.31 -44.07 58.54
C ALA A 380 25.76 -42.92 57.68
N CYS A 381 26.27 -41.69 57.88
CA CYS A 381 25.83 -40.51 57.12
C CYS A 381 26.21 -40.60 55.63
N LEU A 382 27.42 -41.09 55.33
CA LEU A 382 27.86 -41.34 53.94
C LEU A 382 27.02 -42.41 53.25
N THR A 383 26.59 -43.44 53.99
CA THR A 383 25.71 -44.49 53.48
C THR A 383 24.31 -43.94 53.18
N ASP A 384 23.76 -43.11 54.07
CA ASP A 384 22.47 -42.43 53.85
C ASP A 384 22.52 -41.43 52.68
N TYR A 385 23.65 -40.76 52.50
CA TYR A 385 23.92 -39.90 51.36
C TYR A 385 23.89 -40.68 50.04
N ASP A 386 24.65 -41.77 49.94
CA ASP A 386 24.70 -42.63 48.74
C ASP A 386 23.30 -43.20 48.42
N ASN A 387 22.52 -43.56 49.45
CA ASN A 387 21.13 -44.00 49.31
C ASN A 387 20.16 -42.89 48.83
N SER A 388 20.52 -41.61 49.01
CA SER A 388 19.69 -40.47 48.59
C SER A 388 19.90 -40.06 47.12
N LEU A 389 21.07 -40.37 46.53
CA LEU A 389 21.43 -39.99 45.16
C LEU A 389 20.42 -40.47 44.10
N PRO A 390 19.89 -41.71 44.14
CA PRO A 390 18.86 -42.14 43.19
C PRO A 390 17.58 -41.30 43.25
N ALA A 391 17.13 -40.90 44.45
CA ALA A 391 15.94 -40.07 44.60
C ALA A 391 16.15 -38.65 44.05
N GLN A 392 17.35 -38.10 44.23
CA GLN A 392 17.72 -36.79 43.67
C GLN A 392 17.82 -36.84 42.14
N PHE A 393 18.40 -37.91 41.58
CA PHE A 393 18.42 -38.13 40.14
C PHE A 393 17.01 -38.19 39.56
N MET A 394 16.11 -38.97 40.18
CA MET A 394 14.72 -39.09 39.76
C MET A 394 14.01 -37.72 39.77
N ALA A 395 14.26 -36.87 40.77
CA ALA A 395 13.69 -35.53 40.82
C ALA A 395 14.21 -34.62 39.70
N ALA A 396 15.50 -34.72 39.34
CA ALA A 396 16.08 -33.99 38.21
C ALA A 396 15.53 -34.49 36.87
N GLN A 397 15.42 -35.82 36.71
CA GLN A 397 14.85 -36.47 35.53
C GLN A 397 13.41 -36.02 35.28
N VAL A 398 12.53 -36.12 36.26
CA VAL A 398 11.11 -35.73 36.12
C VAL A 398 10.97 -34.24 35.75
N ARG A 399 11.81 -33.35 36.30
CA ARG A 399 11.79 -31.93 35.93
C ARG A 399 12.19 -31.73 34.46
N MET A 400 13.27 -32.35 34.01
CA MET A 400 13.70 -32.23 32.62
C MET A 400 12.69 -32.84 31.65
N GLU A 401 12.13 -34.01 31.96
CA GLU A 401 11.08 -34.66 31.15
C GLU A 401 9.81 -33.80 31.09
N SER A 402 9.36 -33.25 32.22
CA SER A 402 8.20 -32.34 32.24
C SER A 402 8.42 -31.09 31.39
N TYR A 403 9.65 -30.58 31.34
CA TYR A 403 9.99 -29.42 30.55
C TYR A 403 10.11 -29.74 29.05
N VAL A 404 10.62 -30.91 28.69
CA VAL A 404 10.59 -31.41 27.30
C VAL A 404 9.14 -31.52 26.82
N GLU A 405 8.24 -32.05 27.65
CA GLU A 405 6.82 -32.12 27.29
C GLU A 405 6.19 -30.72 27.15
N PHE A 406 6.51 -29.79 28.05
CA PHE A 406 6.09 -28.39 27.92
C PHE A 406 6.58 -27.76 26.61
N ILE A 407 7.86 -27.94 26.26
CA ILE A 407 8.43 -27.46 24.98
C ILE A 407 7.66 -28.08 23.81
N ASN A 408 7.38 -29.38 23.86
CA ASN A 408 6.63 -30.07 22.82
C ASN A 408 5.23 -29.46 22.63
N GLN A 409 4.49 -29.20 23.71
CA GLN A 409 3.16 -28.57 23.65
C GLN A 409 3.20 -27.15 23.05
N GLU A 410 4.16 -26.33 23.46
CA GLU A 410 4.32 -24.96 22.94
C GLU A 410 4.69 -24.96 21.44
N LEU A 411 5.57 -25.87 21.03
CA LEU A 411 5.97 -26.02 19.63
C LEU A 411 4.85 -26.57 18.74
N LEU A 412 4.03 -27.50 19.24
CA LEU A 412 2.82 -27.96 18.56
C LEU A 412 1.81 -26.81 18.39
N GLY A 413 1.60 -26.01 19.45
CA GLY A 413 0.76 -24.83 19.41
C GLY A 413 1.25 -23.78 18.39
N LEU A 414 2.56 -23.54 18.34
CA LEU A 414 3.20 -22.68 17.33
C LEU A 414 2.89 -23.17 15.92
N GLY A 415 3.15 -24.45 15.65
CA GLY A 415 2.89 -25.04 14.33
C GLY A 415 1.43 -24.92 13.91
N GLN A 416 0.50 -25.13 14.85
CA GLN A 416 -0.93 -25.00 14.60
C GLN A 416 -1.35 -23.55 14.31
N ARG A 417 -0.86 -22.56 15.07
CA ARG A 417 -1.16 -21.13 14.84
C ARG A 417 -0.70 -20.69 13.45
N VAL A 418 0.52 -21.05 13.06
CA VAL A 418 1.03 -20.76 11.71
C VAL A 418 0.16 -21.42 10.64
N SER A 419 -0.19 -22.70 10.82
CA SER A 419 -0.99 -23.43 9.85
C SER A 419 -2.40 -22.87 9.68
N VAL A 420 -3.09 -22.56 10.78
CA VAL A 420 -4.42 -21.96 10.77
C VAL A 420 -4.40 -20.59 10.08
N CYS A 421 -3.43 -19.74 10.42
CA CYS A 421 -3.28 -18.42 9.79
C CYS A 421 -2.98 -18.52 8.29
N ALA A 422 -2.09 -19.44 7.89
CA ALA A 422 -1.74 -19.66 6.50
C ALA A 422 -2.94 -20.18 5.68
N ASN A 423 -3.74 -21.09 6.25
CA ASN A 423 -4.97 -21.58 5.64
C ASN A 423 -6.06 -20.49 5.53
N ALA A 424 -6.23 -19.66 6.57
CA ALA A 424 -7.15 -18.53 6.52
C ALA A 424 -6.77 -17.54 5.40
N THR A 425 -5.47 -17.29 5.21
CA THR A 425 -4.98 -16.43 4.13
C THR A 425 -5.31 -17.00 2.74
N VAL A 426 -5.21 -18.32 2.56
CA VAL A 426 -5.62 -19.00 1.31
C VAL A 426 -7.12 -18.80 1.06
N LEU A 427 -7.96 -18.97 2.08
CA LEU A 427 -9.41 -18.81 1.97
C LEU A 427 -9.81 -17.37 1.64
N ASP A 428 -9.19 -16.38 2.29
CA ASP A 428 -9.39 -14.96 2.01
C ASP A 428 -9.11 -14.63 0.54
N VAL A 429 -7.97 -15.11 0.02
CA VAL A 429 -7.59 -14.91 -1.37
C VAL A 429 -8.56 -15.62 -2.31
N GLY A 430 -8.98 -16.85 -1.98
CA GLY A 430 -10.00 -17.59 -2.74
C GLY A 430 -11.34 -16.86 -2.82
N ASN A 431 -11.82 -16.36 -1.69
CA ASN A 431 -13.07 -15.60 -1.61
C ASN A 431 -12.99 -14.30 -2.43
N TYR A 432 -11.86 -13.58 -2.35
CA TYR A 432 -11.62 -12.39 -3.17
C TYR A 432 -11.75 -12.71 -4.67
N VAL A 433 -11.16 -13.82 -5.13
CA VAL A 433 -11.26 -14.24 -6.53
C VAL A 433 -12.70 -14.57 -6.92
N ASN A 434 -13.40 -15.33 -6.08
CA ASN A 434 -14.79 -15.75 -6.34
C ASN A 434 -15.76 -14.56 -6.40
N VAL A 435 -15.56 -13.53 -5.58
CA VAL A 435 -16.38 -12.31 -5.58
C VAL A 435 -16.03 -11.40 -6.77
N THR A 436 -14.77 -11.36 -7.19
CA THR A 436 -14.31 -10.44 -8.23
C THR A 436 -14.71 -10.90 -9.63
N SER A 437 -14.68 -12.20 -9.90
CA SER A 437 -15.03 -12.77 -11.20
C SER A 437 -16.42 -12.36 -11.74
N PRO A 438 -17.54 -12.51 -10.97
CA PRO A 438 -18.86 -12.09 -11.45
C PRO A 438 -18.97 -10.57 -11.59
N LYS A 439 -18.36 -9.78 -10.67
CA LYS A 439 -18.33 -8.31 -10.76
C LYS A 439 -17.63 -7.82 -12.02
N PHE A 440 -16.54 -8.48 -12.41
CA PHE A 440 -15.83 -8.17 -13.65
C PHE A 440 -16.66 -8.50 -14.89
N ALA A 441 -17.33 -9.67 -14.91
CA ALA A 441 -18.23 -10.03 -16.01
C ALA A 441 -19.39 -9.03 -16.16
N THR A 442 -20.01 -8.61 -15.05
CA THR A 442 -21.03 -7.57 -15.06
C THR A 442 -20.47 -6.24 -15.58
N CYS A 443 -19.28 -5.83 -15.10
CA CYS A 443 -18.60 -4.62 -15.56
C CYS A 443 -18.38 -4.60 -17.08
N LEU A 444 -17.92 -5.71 -17.67
CA LEU A 444 -17.71 -5.86 -19.11
C LEU A 444 -19.01 -5.71 -19.92
N SER A 445 -20.13 -6.19 -19.37
CA SER A 445 -21.42 -6.21 -20.07
C SER A 445 -22.18 -4.88 -20.03
N THR A 446 -22.14 -4.14 -18.91
CA THR A 446 -23.04 -3.00 -18.72
C THR A 446 -22.36 -1.66 -18.48
N GLY A 447 -21.07 -1.62 -18.11
CA GLY A 447 -20.54 -0.47 -17.36
C GLY A 447 -21.32 -0.30 -16.04
N MET A 448 -20.95 0.62 -15.15
CA MET A 448 -21.79 0.92 -13.97
C MET A 448 -23.07 1.64 -14.42
N LYS A 449 -24.08 0.89 -14.88
CA LYS A 449 -25.30 1.45 -15.44
C LYS A 449 -26.25 2.03 -14.39
N GLU A 450 -26.13 1.61 -13.13
CA GLU A 450 -27.00 2.04 -12.04
C GLU A 450 -26.19 2.49 -10.83
N TRP A 451 -26.65 3.58 -10.21
CA TRP A 451 -26.06 4.07 -8.97
C TRP A 451 -26.21 3.00 -7.87
N PRO A 452 -25.11 2.59 -7.22
CA PRO A 452 -25.16 1.47 -6.29
C PRO A 452 -25.92 1.84 -5.01
N ARG A 453 -26.69 0.88 -4.50
CA ARG A 453 -27.54 1.08 -3.31
C ARG A 453 -26.74 1.21 -2.02
N ASP A 454 -25.49 0.76 -2.00
CA ASP A 454 -24.60 0.79 -0.84
C ASP A 454 -23.64 2.00 -0.85
N ALA A 455 -23.90 3.03 -1.66
CA ALA A 455 -23.12 4.26 -1.65
C ALA A 455 -23.19 4.92 -0.27
N VAL A 456 -22.03 5.17 0.33
CA VAL A 456 -21.90 5.79 1.66
C VAL A 456 -21.07 7.05 1.56
N LEU A 457 -21.54 8.14 2.14
CA LEU A 457 -20.79 9.37 2.33
C LEU A 457 -20.31 9.43 3.78
N TYR A 458 -18.99 9.43 3.97
CA TYR A 458 -18.37 9.60 5.28
C TYR A 458 -18.14 11.08 5.58
N GLN A 459 -18.52 11.49 6.78
CA GLN A 459 -18.19 12.79 7.35
C GLN A 459 -17.84 12.66 8.84
N PRO A 460 -17.16 13.65 9.46
CA PRO A 460 -17.03 13.73 10.91
C PRO A 460 -18.38 13.89 11.63
N TYR A 461 -18.39 13.74 12.95
CA TYR A 461 -19.59 14.00 13.76
C TYR A 461 -20.03 15.46 13.65
N GLU A 462 -21.29 15.66 13.24
CA GLU A 462 -21.83 16.96 12.82
C GLU A 462 -21.92 17.98 13.97
N GLU A 463 -22.33 17.53 15.15
CA GLU A 463 -22.49 18.41 16.30
C GLU A 463 -21.16 18.69 17.02
N GLU A 464 -20.33 17.66 17.19
CA GLU A 464 -19.20 17.69 18.12
C GLU A 464 -17.84 17.93 17.47
N GLN A 465 -17.61 17.45 16.24
CA GLN A 465 -16.26 17.31 15.69
C GLN A 465 -16.02 18.16 14.44
N ILE A 466 -16.98 18.21 13.51
CA ILE A 466 -16.80 18.83 12.20
C ILE A 466 -16.48 20.33 12.33
N LEU A 467 -15.52 20.81 11.55
CA LEU A 467 -15.17 22.24 11.45
C LEU A 467 -15.91 22.92 10.30
N LEU A 468 -15.90 24.26 10.29
CA LEU A 468 -16.68 25.06 9.34
C LEU A 468 -16.42 24.67 7.87
N ALA A 469 -15.15 24.68 7.43
CA ALA A 469 -14.79 24.34 6.06
C ALA A 469 -15.11 22.89 5.68
N GLU A 470 -14.94 21.97 6.63
CA GLU A 470 -15.22 20.55 6.43
C GLU A 470 -16.72 20.33 6.29
N ASN A 471 -17.53 21.02 7.10
CA ASN A 471 -18.99 21.00 7.02
C ASN A 471 -19.47 21.54 5.67
N ALA A 472 -18.89 22.66 5.21
CA ALA A 472 -19.20 23.23 3.91
C ALA A 472 -18.95 22.26 2.76
N SER A 473 -17.76 21.63 2.71
CA SER A 473 -17.46 20.62 1.69
C SER A 473 -18.41 19.42 1.77
N CYS A 474 -18.71 18.92 2.98
CA CYS A 474 -19.60 17.78 3.18
C CYS A 474 -21.03 18.09 2.71
N LEU A 475 -21.55 19.26 3.07
CA LEU A 475 -22.87 19.71 2.70
C LEU A 475 -23.00 19.98 1.19
N ALA A 476 -21.95 20.52 0.55
CA ALA A 476 -21.91 20.72 -0.90
C ALA A 476 -22.15 19.41 -1.66
N VAL A 477 -21.41 18.34 -1.32
CA VAL A 477 -21.58 17.03 -1.97
C VAL A 477 -22.93 16.39 -1.62
N ARG A 478 -23.39 16.50 -0.37
CA ARG A 478 -24.73 16.01 0.02
C ARG A 478 -25.82 16.66 -0.83
N THR A 479 -25.70 17.97 -1.06
CA THR A 479 -26.63 18.75 -1.87
C THR A 479 -26.56 18.34 -3.33
N TYR A 480 -25.36 18.23 -3.91
CA TYR A 480 -25.13 17.75 -5.26
C TYR A 480 -25.78 16.38 -5.54
N LEU A 481 -25.54 15.40 -4.66
CA LEU A 481 -26.12 14.05 -4.78
C LEU A 481 -27.65 14.08 -4.64
N LYS A 482 -28.19 14.90 -3.73
CA LYS A 482 -29.64 15.10 -3.58
C LYS A 482 -30.27 15.74 -4.82
N MET A 483 -29.63 16.75 -5.42
CA MET A 483 -30.09 17.39 -6.66
C MET A 483 -30.15 16.41 -7.82
N LEU A 484 -29.19 15.48 -7.91
CA LEU A 484 -29.19 14.38 -8.89
C LEU A 484 -30.14 13.21 -8.55
N ASN A 485 -30.86 13.29 -7.43
CA ASN A 485 -31.69 12.21 -6.89
C ASN A 485 -30.93 10.88 -6.72
N LEU A 486 -29.66 10.97 -6.30
CA LEU A 486 -28.81 9.81 -6.03
C LEU A 486 -28.92 9.41 -4.54
N PRO A 487 -29.41 8.20 -4.22
CA PRO A 487 -29.51 7.76 -2.83
C PRO A 487 -28.12 7.50 -2.26
N VAL A 488 -27.80 8.11 -1.12
CA VAL A 488 -26.54 7.91 -0.40
C VAL A 488 -26.82 7.79 1.09
N ALA A 489 -26.19 6.82 1.74
CA ALA A 489 -26.22 6.69 3.19
C ALA A 489 -25.17 7.63 3.81
N LEU A 490 -25.56 8.38 4.84
CA LEU A 490 -24.64 9.22 5.59
C LEU A 490 -24.09 8.43 6.79
N GLU A 491 -22.78 8.25 6.85
CA GLU A 491 -22.12 7.63 8.01
C GLU A 491 -21.17 8.63 8.67
N GLN A 492 -21.42 8.94 9.93
CA GLN A 492 -20.55 9.81 10.72
C GLN A 492 -19.43 8.99 11.36
N ARG A 493 -18.17 9.38 11.13
CA ARG A 493 -16.98 8.68 11.63
C ARG A 493 -15.93 9.66 12.14
N ALA A 494 -15.41 9.38 13.33
CA ALA A 494 -14.30 10.15 13.93
C ALA A 494 -13.09 10.29 13.01
N ASN A 495 -12.76 9.22 12.27
CA ASN A 495 -11.59 9.15 11.42
C ASN A 495 -11.87 9.45 9.93
N ALA A 496 -13.00 10.06 9.59
CA ALA A 496 -13.41 10.31 8.20
C ALA A 496 -12.31 10.97 7.34
N GLU A 497 -11.61 11.99 7.87
CA GLU A 497 -10.52 12.67 7.16
C GLU A 497 -9.35 11.71 6.82
N PHE A 498 -9.08 10.71 7.68
CA PHE A 498 -7.99 9.75 7.49
C PHE A 498 -8.34 8.59 6.55
N ILE A 499 -9.62 8.41 6.23
CA ILE A 499 -10.08 7.45 5.21
C ILE A 499 -9.78 7.99 3.79
N SER A 500 -9.70 9.31 3.66
CA SER A 500 -9.50 10.00 2.39
C SER A 500 -8.21 9.54 1.68
N PRO A 501 -8.26 9.17 0.38
CA PRO A 501 -7.09 8.75 -0.40
C PRO A 501 -6.09 9.89 -0.67
N GLY A 502 -6.47 11.12 -0.31
CA GLY A 502 -5.73 12.34 -0.56
C GLY A 502 -6.69 13.52 -0.70
N GLY A 503 -6.14 14.73 -0.77
CA GLY A 503 -6.94 15.94 -0.98
C GLY A 503 -6.08 17.18 -0.86
N LYS A 504 -6.40 18.21 -1.64
CA LYS A 504 -5.66 19.48 -1.65
C LYS A 504 -6.18 20.46 -0.60
N ARG A 505 -7.46 20.37 -0.24
CA ARG A 505 -8.17 21.30 0.65
C ARG A 505 -8.51 20.62 1.98
N THR A 506 -9.78 20.24 2.17
CA THR A 506 -10.32 19.67 3.41
C THR A 506 -10.18 18.15 3.47
N LYS A 507 -9.89 17.48 2.34
CA LYS A 507 -9.89 16.01 2.16
C LYS A 507 -11.26 15.34 2.38
N LEU A 508 -12.30 16.14 2.63
CA LEU A 508 -13.66 15.72 2.95
C LEU A 508 -14.64 16.31 1.93
N PRO A 509 -15.84 15.74 1.78
CA PRO A 509 -16.28 14.46 2.34
C PRO A 509 -15.62 13.29 1.59
N VAL A 510 -15.84 12.08 2.10
CA VAL A 510 -15.32 10.86 1.47
C VAL A 510 -16.49 9.99 1.02
N LEU A 511 -16.68 9.86 -0.29
CA LEU A 511 -17.69 8.99 -0.89
C LEU A 511 -17.10 7.59 -1.13
N ARG A 512 -17.67 6.59 -0.47
CA ARG A 512 -17.44 5.17 -0.76
C ARG A 512 -18.50 4.66 -1.72
N VAL A 513 -18.05 4.14 -2.86
CA VAL A 513 -18.89 3.47 -3.85
C VAL A 513 -18.31 2.09 -4.07
N GLU A 514 -19.02 1.05 -3.62
CA GLU A 514 -18.51 -0.32 -3.54
C GLU A 514 -17.15 -0.38 -2.81
N ASN A 515 -16.07 -0.70 -3.54
CA ASN A 515 -14.70 -0.84 -3.04
C ASN A 515 -13.84 0.42 -3.27
N PHE A 516 -14.40 1.48 -3.86
CA PHE A 516 -13.67 2.69 -4.23
C PHE A 516 -14.03 3.86 -3.32
N ILE A 517 -13.07 4.76 -3.16
CA ILE A 517 -13.16 5.90 -2.27
C ILE A 517 -12.78 7.15 -3.06
N TYR A 518 -13.62 8.16 -3.03
CA TYR A 518 -13.44 9.46 -3.68
C TYR A 518 -13.57 10.57 -2.64
N SER A 519 -12.74 11.60 -2.72
CA SER A 519 -12.70 12.70 -1.76
C SER A 519 -12.69 14.06 -2.44
N GLU A 520 -13.26 15.07 -1.77
CA GLU A 520 -13.43 16.44 -2.27
C GLU A 520 -14.47 16.57 -3.40
N PHE A 521 -15.04 17.76 -3.54
CA PHE A 521 -16.19 18.03 -4.40
C PHE A 521 -15.90 17.72 -5.87
N ASP A 522 -14.84 18.31 -6.44
CA ASP A 522 -14.47 18.17 -7.85
C ASP A 522 -14.25 16.71 -8.28
N HIS A 523 -13.54 15.94 -7.45
CA HIS A 523 -13.26 14.53 -7.76
C HIS A 523 -14.52 13.67 -7.72
N ILE A 524 -15.45 13.96 -6.80
CA ILE A 524 -16.74 13.27 -6.73
C ILE A 524 -17.61 13.63 -7.93
N VAL A 525 -17.70 14.91 -8.30
CA VAL A 525 -18.44 15.36 -9.49
C VAL A 525 -17.89 14.70 -10.75
N ALA A 526 -16.57 14.71 -10.95
CA ALA A 526 -15.92 14.05 -12.09
C ALA A 526 -16.21 12.55 -12.11
N PHE A 527 -16.11 11.87 -10.96
CA PHE A 527 -16.46 10.45 -10.85
C PHE A 527 -17.91 10.17 -11.28
N VAL A 528 -18.87 10.95 -10.79
CA VAL A 528 -20.29 10.76 -11.11
C VAL A 528 -20.56 10.96 -12.61
N LEU A 529 -19.93 11.97 -13.20
CA LEU A 529 -20.02 12.25 -14.63
C LEU A 529 -19.41 11.10 -15.45
N ASP A 530 -18.15 10.73 -15.18
CA ASP A 530 -17.39 9.77 -15.99
C ASP A 530 -17.96 8.34 -15.90
N ASN A 531 -18.52 7.96 -14.74
CA ASN A 531 -18.95 6.59 -14.49
C ASN A 531 -20.46 6.35 -14.68
N PHE A 532 -21.29 7.39 -14.51
CA PHE A 532 -22.76 7.25 -14.60
C PHE A 532 -23.40 8.18 -15.63
N ASN A 533 -22.62 9.04 -16.29
CA ASN A 533 -23.11 10.04 -17.25
C ASN A 533 -24.25 10.90 -16.65
N LYS A 534 -24.11 11.27 -15.38
CA LYS A 534 -25.04 12.14 -14.66
C LYS A 534 -24.35 13.46 -14.33
N SER A 535 -24.97 14.56 -14.75
CA SER A 535 -24.52 15.91 -14.42
C SER A 535 -25.71 16.84 -14.25
N LEU A 536 -25.54 17.89 -13.46
CA LEU A 536 -26.54 18.93 -13.29
C LEU A 536 -26.45 19.95 -14.45
N HIS A 537 -25.24 20.22 -14.92
CA HIS A 537 -24.96 21.15 -16.04
C HIS A 537 -25.18 20.57 -17.45
N ALA A 538 -25.89 19.44 -17.62
CA ALA A 538 -26.05 18.80 -18.93
C ALA A 538 -26.68 19.74 -19.99
N LEU A 539 -27.62 20.59 -19.56
CA LEU A 539 -28.40 21.51 -20.39
C LEU A 539 -27.68 22.84 -20.71
N LEU A 540 -26.52 23.11 -20.10
CA LEU A 540 -25.78 24.37 -20.30
C LEU A 540 -25.02 24.39 -21.64
N SER A 541 -24.86 25.59 -22.20
CA SER A 541 -23.97 25.83 -23.35
C SER A 541 -22.51 25.57 -22.98
N PRO A 542 -21.61 25.32 -23.95
CA PRO A 542 -20.17 25.20 -23.68
C PRO A 542 -19.59 26.41 -22.92
N GLU A 543 -20.00 27.62 -23.29
CA GLU A 543 -19.55 28.86 -22.65
C GLU A 543 -20.05 28.96 -21.20
N GLU A 544 -21.31 28.59 -20.96
CA GLU A 544 -21.90 28.56 -19.61
C GLU A 544 -21.22 27.51 -18.72
N LYS A 545 -20.83 26.36 -19.29
CA LYS A 545 -20.09 25.31 -18.57
C LYS A 545 -18.71 25.79 -18.13
N ASP A 546 -18.01 26.55 -18.97
CA ASP A 546 -16.71 27.11 -18.63
C ASP A 546 -16.83 28.22 -17.59
N LEU A 547 -17.85 29.08 -17.71
CA LEU A 547 -18.17 30.07 -16.68
C LEU A 547 -18.47 29.38 -15.34
N MET A 548 -19.31 28.35 -15.32
CA MET A 548 -19.65 27.59 -14.13
C MET A 548 -18.41 27.01 -13.45
N ARG A 549 -17.53 26.34 -14.21
CA ARG A 549 -16.27 25.78 -13.68
C ARG A 549 -15.39 26.85 -13.07
N SER A 550 -15.27 28.01 -13.73
CA SER A 550 -14.48 29.12 -13.19
C SER A 550 -15.07 29.67 -11.88
N SER A 551 -16.40 29.81 -11.80
CA SER A 551 -17.10 30.25 -10.59
C SER A 551 -16.98 29.23 -9.45
N ILE A 552 -17.06 27.92 -9.73
CA ILE A 552 -16.86 26.85 -8.74
C ILE A 552 -15.45 26.95 -8.15
N CYS A 553 -14.43 26.99 -9.01
CA CYS A 553 -13.04 27.10 -8.58
C CYS A 553 -12.80 28.33 -7.70
N LEU A 554 -13.34 29.48 -8.11
CA LEU A 554 -13.20 30.75 -7.38
C LEU A 554 -13.94 30.71 -6.03
N ALA A 555 -15.20 30.28 -6.03
CA ALA A 555 -16.03 30.23 -4.83
C ALA A 555 -15.43 29.27 -3.80
N GLU A 556 -15.06 28.05 -4.21
CA GLU A 556 -14.47 27.07 -3.30
C GLU A 556 -13.10 27.55 -2.78
N HIS A 557 -12.31 28.24 -3.60
CA HIS A 557 -11.03 28.80 -3.16
C HIS A 557 -11.21 29.87 -2.08
N ILE A 558 -12.02 30.90 -2.35
CA ILE A 558 -12.20 32.03 -1.42
C ILE A 558 -12.91 31.58 -0.14
N PHE A 559 -14.04 30.87 -0.25
CA PHE A 559 -14.78 30.43 0.94
C PHE A 559 -13.98 29.47 1.81
N THR A 560 -13.38 28.42 1.23
CA THR A 560 -12.60 27.45 2.02
C THR A 560 -11.45 28.14 2.75
N ASN A 561 -10.72 29.05 2.10
CA ASN A 561 -9.65 29.79 2.75
C ASN A 561 -10.18 30.72 3.85
N ALA A 562 -11.35 31.34 3.66
CA ALA A 562 -11.96 32.25 4.65
C ALA A 562 -12.41 31.49 5.89
N GLU A 563 -13.07 30.36 5.68
CA GLU A 563 -13.53 29.46 6.74
C GLU A 563 -12.35 28.88 7.53
N GLN A 564 -11.27 28.47 6.83
CA GLN A 564 -10.04 28.01 7.48
C GLN A 564 -9.34 29.14 8.24
N TYR A 565 -9.29 30.35 7.68
CA TYR A 565 -8.68 31.52 8.31
C TYR A 565 -9.41 31.84 9.63
N VAL A 566 -10.73 32.00 9.59
CA VAL A 566 -11.53 32.26 10.79
C VAL A 566 -11.43 31.10 11.78
N SER A 567 -11.40 29.85 11.33
CA SER A 567 -11.32 28.69 12.24
C SER A 567 -9.98 28.58 12.99
N TRP A 568 -8.85 28.92 12.35
CA TRP A 568 -7.51 28.61 12.87
C TRP A 568 -6.62 29.81 13.18
N LEU A 569 -6.89 30.99 12.62
CA LEU A 569 -6.10 32.21 12.85
C LEU A 569 -6.79 33.17 13.81
N ASP A 570 -8.12 33.22 13.86
CA ASP A 570 -8.86 33.97 14.89
C ASP A 570 -8.62 33.31 16.26
N PRO A 571 -7.99 34.00 17.24
CA PRO A 571 -7.64 33.40 18.51
C PRO A 571 -8.86 32.93 19.32
N GLU A 572 -9.96 33.69 19.28
CA GLU A 572 -11.17 33.41 20.05
C GLU A 572 -11.86 32.16 19.50
N VAL A 573 -12.07 32.11 18.18
CA VAL A 573 -12.67 30.93 17.52
C VAL A 573 -11.77 29.70 17.69
N ARG A 574 -10.46 29.85 17.48
CA ARG A 574 -9.49 28.75 17.55
C ARG A 574 -9.50 28.07 18.92
N ASP A 575 -9.42 28.86 19.99
CA ASP A 575 -9.20 28.33 21.33
C ASP A 575 -10.51 27.93 22.03
N THR A 576 -11.64 28.56 21.69
CA THR A 576 -12.94 28.23 22.31
C THR A 576 -13.72 27.14 21.60
N VAL A 577 -13.60 27.03 20.26
CA VAL A 577 -14.38 26.12 19.41
C VAL A 577 -13.48 25.13 18.66
N THR A 578 -12.59 25.60 17.78
CA THR A 578 -11.89 24.75 16.79
C THR A 578 -11.03 23.67 17.44
N LYS A 579 -10.17 24.03 18.40
CA LYS A 579 -9.30 23.06 19.10
C LYS A 579 -10.09 22.04 19.91
N LYS A 580 -11.26 22.42 20.44
CA LYS A 580 -12.13 21.49 21.18
C LYS A 580 -12.77 20.48 20.22
N ARG A 581 -13.33 20.95 19.11
CA ARG A 581 -13.96 20.10 18.09
C ARG A 581 -12.97 19.15 17.41
N ASN A 582 -11.84 19.66 16.91
CA ASN A 582 -10.83 18.81 16.24
C ASN A 582 -10.13 17.83 17.21
N GLY A 583 -10.04 18.18 18.49
CA GLY A 583 -9.39 17.36 19.52
C GLY A 583 -10.31 16.36 20.23
N CYS A 584 -11.64 16.47 20.12
CA CYS A 584 -12.58 15.74 21.01
C CYS A 584 -12.50 14.21 20.89
N VAL A 585 -12.15 13.70 19.71
CA VAL A 585 -12.05 12.26 19.45
C VAL A 585 -10.72 11.64 19.89
N PHE A 586 -9.79 12.44 20.40
CA PHE A 586 -8.45 11.99 20.80
C PHE A 586 -8.26 12.11 22.32
N PRO A 587 -7.70 11.08 22.98
CA PRO A 587 -7.38 11.16 24.40
C PRO A 587 -6.20 12.11 24.64
N PHE A 588 -6.09 12.64 25.86
CA PHE A 588 -4.91 13.38 26.28
C PHE A 588 -3.66 12.48 26.25
N PRO A 589 -2.51 12.93 25.69
CA PRO A 589 -2.21 14.26 25.12
C PRO A 589 -2.36 14.35 23.59
N LEU A 590 -2.87 13.31 22.93
CA LEU A 590 -2.98 13.25 21.47
C LEU A 590 -3.90 14.31 20.89
N ASN A 591 -4.92 14.77 21.64
CA ASN A 591 -5.75 15.91 21.25
C ASN A 591 -4.92 17.18 20.99
N TYR A 592 -3.94 17.49 21.83
CA TYR A 592 -3.04 18.64 21.63
C TYR A 592 -2.11 18.44 20.45
N VAL A 593 -1.57 17.23 20.27
CA VAL A 593 -0.69 16.89 19.13
C VAL A 593 -1.46 17.00 17.82
N GLN A 594 -2.70 16.50 17.77
CA GLN A 594 -3.55 16.58 16.60
C GLN A 594 -3.90 18.04 16.26
N ASN A 595 -4.24 18.85 17.27
CA ASN A 595 -4.49 20.28 17.08
C ASN A 595 -3.25 20.99 16.53
N TRP A 596 -2.07 20.74 17.08
CA TRP A 596 -0.81 21.30 16.58
C TRP A 596 -0.54 20.90 15.12
N ARG A 597 -0.73 19.62 14.78
CA ARG A 597 -0.54 19.11 13.42
C ARG A 597 -1.52 19.74 12.43
N LYS A 598 -2.81 19.81 12.78
CA LYS A 598 -3.87 20.37 11.93
C LYS A 598 -3.69 21.88 11.75
N GLU A 599 -3.39 22.61 12.83
CA GLU A 599 -3.08 24.05 12.77
C GLU A 599 -1.87 24.33 11.86
N GLY A 600 -0.80 23.54 11.98
CA GLY A 600 0.38 23.66 11.12
C GLY A 600 0.06 23.39 9.64
N ALA A 601 -0.77 22.39 9.35
CA ALA A 601 -1.20 22.07 7.99
C ALA A 601 -2.04 23.20 7.36
N VAL A 602 -3.02 23.74 8.10
CA VAL A 602 -3.86 24.85 7.65
C VAL A 602 -3.02 26.12 7.43
N LYS A 603 -2.13 26.47 8.35
CA LYS A 603 -1.22 27.62 8.16
C LYS A 603 -0.33 27.46 6.93
N ARG A 604 0.09 26.23 6.60
CA ARG A 604 0.83 25.96 5.36
C ARG A 604 -0.04 26.14 4.13
N GLN A 605 -1.29 25.65 4.13
CA GLN A 605 -2.24 25.85 3.03
C GLN A 605 -2.51 27.34 2.80
N LEU A 606 -2.85 28.09 3.86
CA LEU A 606 -3.10 29.52 3.78
C LEU A 606 -1.85 30.32 3.36
N ARG A 607 -0.63 29.84 3.67
CA ARG A 607 0.59 30.47 3.17
C ARG A 607 0.75 30.30 1.66
N LEU A 608 0.45 29.11 1.14
CA LEU A 608 0.55 28.82 -0.30
C LEU A 608 -0.53 29.56 -1.10
N ALA A 609 -1.69 29.80 -0.49
CA ALA A 609 -2.75 30.62 -1.06
C ALA A 609 -2.60 32.12 -0.73
N GLU A 610 -1.46 32.53 -0.17
CA GLU A 610 -1.15 33.93 0.21
C GLU A 610 -2.04 34.58 1.28
N TYR A 611 -3.04 33.88 1.82
CA TYR A 611 -3.95 34.39 2.87
C TYR A 611 -3.37 34.47 4.29
N LEU A 612 -2.27 33.77 4.60
CA LEU A 612 -1.77 33.67 5.98
C LEU A 612 -1.52 35.04 6.65
N ASN A 613 -1.03 36.01 5.88
CA ASN A 613 -0.61 37.33 6.39
C ASN A 613 -1.46 38.50 5.88
N VAL A 614 -2.58 38.22 5.19
CA VAL A 614 -3.41 39.24 4.52
C VAL A 614 -4.18 40.11 5.53
N GLY A 615 -4.53 39.54 6.68
CA GLY A 615 -5.35 40.20 7.70
C GLY A 615 -6.85 39.98 7.45
N LEU A 616 -7.64 40.01 8.53
CA LEU A 616 -9.07 39.69 8.46
C LEU A 616 -9.85 40.64 7.52
N ASP A 617 -9.60 41.95 7.58
CA ASP A 617 -10.37 42.94 6.80
C ASP A 617 -10.25 42.72 5.29
N LYS A 618 -9.04 42.44 4.80
CA LYS A 618 -8.81 42.15 3.38
C LYS A 618 -9.46 40.82 2.97
N MET A 619 -9.40 39.80 3.84
CA MET A 619 -10.06 38.52 3.59
C MET A 619 -11.58 38.71 3.46
N ILE A 620 -12.17 39.50 4.36
CA ILE A 620 -13.59 39.82 4.33
C ILE A 620 -13.95 40.66 3.10
N ALA A 621 -13.09 41.58 2.67
CA ALA A 621 -13.31 42.33 1.43
C ALA A 621 -13.35 41.42 0.18
N GLU A 622 -12.52 40.37 0.13
CA GLU A 622 -12.59 39.39 -0.96
C GLU A 622 -13.86 38.53 -0.90
N VAL A 623 -14.28 38.10 0.30
CA VAL A 623 -15.55 37.40 0.49
C VAL A 623 -16.73 38.28 0.10
N ASP A 624 -16.74 39.55 0.49
CA ASP A 624 -17.78 40.52 0.15
C ASP A 624 -17.87 40.72 -1.37
N LYS A 625 -16.73 40.87 -2.05
CA LYS A 625 -16.66 40.96 -3.51
C LYS A 625 -17.17 39.70 -4.21
N LEU A 626 -16.82 38.51 -3.70
CA LEU A 626 -17.36 37.27 -4.22
C LEU A 626 -18.88 37.20 -4.03
N CYS A 627 -19.38 37.58 -2.86
CA CYS A 627 -20.82 37.58 -2.57
C CYS A 627 -21.57 38.59 -3.45
N GLN A 628 -21.01 39.77 -3.72
CA GLN A 628 -21.56 40.71 -4.70
C GLN A 628 -21.64 40.07 -6.08
N ASN A 629 -20.56 39.47 -6.58
CA ASN A 629 -20.55 38.81 -7.89
C ASN A 629 -21.57 37.67 -7.99
N LEU A 630 -21.67 36.83 -6.95
CA LEU A 630 -22.65 35.74 -6.88
C LEU A 630 -24.08 36.31 -6.83
N SER A 631 -24.31 37.34 -6.03
CA SER A 631 -25.60 38.03 -5.94
C SER A 631 -26.02 38.59 -7.30
N ASP A 632 -25.10 39.26 -8.01
CA ASP A 632 -25.36 39.83 -9.33
C ASP A 632 -25.63 38.74 -10.39
N GLN A 633 -24.88 37.63 -10.32
CA GLN A 633 -25.08 36.49 -11.22
C GLN A 633 -26.43 35.79 -10.99
N LEU A 634 -26.83 35.63 -9.72
CA LEU A 634 -28.10 35.04 -9.34
C LEU A 634 -29.28 35.94 -9.76
N GLY A 635 -29.20 37.24 -9.47
CA GLY A 635 -30.29 38.19 -9.71
C GLY A 635 -31.60 37.72 -9.08
N ASP A 636 -32.65 37.65 -9.89
CA ASP A 636 -33.99 37.16 -9.50
C ASP A 636 -34.23 35.68 -9.83
N LYS A 637 -33.19 34.95 -10.27
CA LYS A 637 -33.30 33.54 -10.68
C LYS A 637 -33.36 32.62 -9.45
N GLN A 638 -33.91 31.42 -9.64
CA GLN A 638 -33.92 30.39 -8.61
C GLN A 638 -32.54 29.77 -8.38
N TYR A 639 -31.77 29.58 -9.46
CA TYR A 639 -30.41 29.04 -9.47
C TYR A 639 -29.50 29.92 -10.34
N PHE A 640 -28.18 29.82 -10.20
CA PHE A 640 -27.22 30.70 -10.87
C PHE A 640 -27.35 30.71 -12.41
N PHE A 641 -27.73 29.57 -13.00
CA PHE A 641 -27.92 29.41 -14.45
C PHE A 641 -29.40 29.24 -14.85
N GLY A 642 -30.32 29.78 -14.06
CA GLY A 642 -31.75 29.83 -14.40
C GLY A 642 -32.61 28.95 -13.51
N ASN A 643 -33.37 28.04 -14.12
CA ASN A 643 -34.42 27.28 -13.42
C ASN A 643 -33.97 25.88 -12.96
N ASN A 644 -32.83 25.39 -13.45
CA ASN A 644 -32.31 24.09 -13.08
C ASN A 644 -31.10 24.25 -12.15
N PRO A 645 -30.97 23.43 -11.09
CA PRO A 645 -29.79 23.44 -10.24
C PRO A 645 -28.55 23.01 -11.02
N THR A 646 -27.41 23.54 -10.64
CA THR A 646 -26.08 23.21 -11.18
C THR A 646 -25.11 22.82 -10.06
N GLU A 647 -23.93 22.32 -10.42
CA GLU A 647 -22.87 22.02 -9.46
C GLU A 647 -22.43 23.25 -8.67
N LEU A 648 -22.49 24.45 -9.28
CA LEU A 648 -22.21 25.71 -8.60
C LEU A 648 -23.22 25.97 -7.47
N ASP A 649 -24.52 25.73 -7.73
CA ASP A 649 -25.57 25.94 -6.72
C ASP A 649 -25.35 25.03 -5.50
N ALA A 650 -24.99 23.77 -5.72
CA ALA A 650 -24.69 22.82 -4.65
C ALA A 650 -23.49 23.27 -3.81
N LEU A 651 -22.41 23.71 -4.46
CA LEU A 651 -21.20 24.15 -3.79
C LEU A 651 -21.40 25.43 -2.99
N VAL A 652 -21.99 26.46 -3.59
CA VAL A 652 -22.27 27.73 -2.92
C VAL A 652 -23.23 27.53 -1.75
N PHE A 653 -24.30 26.74 -1.93
CA PHE A 653 -25.19 26.39 -0.83
C PHE A 653 -24.44 25.76 0.35
N GLY A 654 -23.53 24.81 0.08
CA GLY A 654 -22.73 24.15 1.12
C GLY A 654 -21.96 25.14 2.00
N HIS A 655 -21.28 26.11 1.37
CA HIS A 655 -20.55 27.17 2.08
C HIS A 655 -21.47 28.12 2.84
N LEU A 656 -22.42 28.75 2.14
CA LEU A 656 -23.28 29.78 2.74
C LEU A 656 -24.09 29.21 3.91
N TYR A 657 -24.71 28.03 3.73
CA TYR A 657 -25.53 27.41 4.76
C TYR A 657 -24.69 26.97 5.98
N SER A 658 -23.47 26.47 5.77
CA SER A 658 -22.56 26.14 6.87
C SER A 658 -22.14 27.38 7.67
N ILE A 659 -21.88 28.51 6.99
CA ILE A 659 -21.55 29.78 7.63
C ILE A 659 -22.74 30.33 8.44
N PHE A 660 -23.97 30.18 7.96
CA PHE A 660 -25.16 30.63 8.68
C PHE A 660 -25.49 29.77 9.90
N THR A 661 -25.28 28.45 9.81
CA THR A 661 -25.77 27.50 10.82
C THR A 661 -24.73 27.18 11.91
N MET A 662 -23.42 27.23 11.59
CA MET A 662 -22.39 26.97 12.58
C MET A 662 -22.18 28.18 13.49
N LYS A 663 -22.48 28.01 14.78
CA LYS A 663 -22.30 29.07 15.79
C LYS A 663 -20.82 29.23 16.14
N LEU A 664 -20.23 30.35 15.72
CA LEU A 664 -18.88 30.77 16.08
C LEU A 664 -18.91 32.10 16.87
N PRO A 665 -17.96 32.36 17.78
CA PRO A 665 -17.83 33.65 18.46
C PRO A 665 -17.69 34.82 17.49
N ASN A 666 -16.87 34.64 16.44
CA ASN A 666 -16.73 35.58 15.34
C ASN A 666 -17.71 35.21 14.21
N ASN A 667 -18.70 36.07 13.98
CA ASN A 667 -19.73 35.90 12.96
C ASN A 667 -19.56 36.83 11.75
N VAL A 668 -18.38 37.42 11.55
CA VAL A 668 -18.13 38.41 10.49
C VAL A 668 -18.44 37.88 9.08
N LEU A 669 -18.18 36.59 8.81
CA LEU A 669 -18.51 35.95 7.53
C LEU A 669 -20.02 35.93 7.30
N ALA A 670 -20.80 35.50 8.31
CA ALA A 670 -22.25 35.46 8.23
C ALA A 670 -22.83 36.87 8.05
N LEU A 671 -22.34 37.86 8.80
CA LEU A 671 -22.76 39.26 8.66
C LEU A 671 -22.46 39.82 7.27
N THR A 672 -21.32 39.45 6.68
CA THR A 672 -20.93 39.90 5.33
C THR A 672 -21.88 39.33 4.27
N ILE A 673 -22.19 38.04 4.35
CA ILE A 673 -23.10 37.37 3.41
C ILE A 673 -24.55 37.87 3.59
N HIS A 674 -24.98 38.13 4.83
CA HIS A 674 -26.36 38.57 5.11
C HIS A 674 -26.74 39.91 4.47
N LYS A 675 -25.78 40.72 4.03
CA LYS A 675 -26.02 41.94 3.23
C LYS A 675 -26.77 41.63 1.93
N TYR A 676 -26.62 40.43 1.38
CA TYR A 676 -27.18 40.00 0.10
C TYR A 676 -28.44 39.15 0.33
N SER A 677 -29.61 39.80 0.29
CA SER A 677 -30.90 39.17 0.63
C SER A 677 -31.28 38.02 -0.32
N ASN A 678 -30.96 38.14 -1.61
CA ASN A 678 -31.19 37.09 -2.60
C ASN A 678 -30.36 35.82 -2.32
N LEU A 679 -29.10 35.94 -1.87
CA LEU A 679 -28.29 34.80 -1.45
C LEU A 679 -28.85 34.11 -0.20
N ASN A 680 -29.40 34.89 0.75
CA ASN A 680 -30.11 34.32 1.89
C ASN A 680 -31.34 33.51 1.44
N GLN A 681 -32.14 34.06 0.53
CA GLN A 681 -33.32 33.38 -0.03
C GLN A 681 -32.94 32.14 -0.84
N PHE A 682 -31.87 32.21 -1.62
CA PHE A 682 -31.30 31.06 -2.34
C PHE A 682 -31.00 29.89 -1.40
N CYS A 683 -30.36 30.16 -0.26
CA CYS A 683 -30.10 29.12 0.74
C CYS A 683 -31.38 28.53 1.33
N LEU A 684 -32.35 29.38 1.70
CA LEU A 684 -33.64 28.92 2.24
C LEU A 684 -34.39 28.03 1.24
N ASN A 685 -34.39 28.41 -0.04
CA ASN A 685 -35.08 27.66 -1.10
C ASN A 685 -34.47 26.26 -1.30
N ILE A 686 -33.15 26.15 -1.33
CA ILE A 686 -32.47 24.85 -1.47
C ILE A 686 -32.70 23.97 -0.23
N ASP A 687 -32.60 24.53 0.97
CA ASP A 687 -32.85 23.80 2.22
C ASP A 687 -34.28 23.22 2.28
N GLN A 688 -35.29 24.05 1.94
CA GLN A 688 -36.68 23.62 1.89
C GLN A 688 -36.92 22.53 0.84
N THR A 689 -36.33 22.69 -0.35
CA THR A 689 -36.53 21.78 -1.49
C THR A 689 -35.88 20.41 -1.26
N TYR A 690 -34.66 20.36 -0.73
CA TYR A 690 -33.84 19.14 -0.71
C TYR A 690 -33.65 18.51 0.67
N PHE A 691 -33.87 19.26 1.76
CA PHE A 691 -33.64 18.78 3.13
C PHE A 691 -34.93 18.73 3.94
N THR A 692 -35.72 19.80 3.98
CA THR A 692 -36.93 19.87 4.83
C THR A 692 -38.11 19.01 4.32
N ALA A 693 -38.29 18.87 3.00
CA ALA A 693 -39.43 18.13 2.42
C ALA A 693 -39.35 16.58 2.55
N LYS A 694 -38.17 16.01 2.82
CA LYS A 694 -37.96 14.54 2.84
C LYS A 694 -37.62 13.94 4.22
N GLU A 695 -37.39 14.75 5.26
CA GLU A 695 -37.08 14.24 6.62
C GLU A 695 -38.31 13.99 7.50
N LYS A 696 -39.49 14.54 7.16
CA LYS A 696 -40.76 14.23 7.85
C LYS A 696 -41.23 12.77 7.72
N GLY A 697 -40.58 11.95 6.87
CA GLY A 697 -40.91 10.53 6.68
C GLY A 697 -40.10 9.53 7.53
N LYS A 698 -39.14 9.97 8.35
CA LYS A 698 -38.25 9.08 9.13
C LYS A 698 -38.31 9.28 10.66
N GLY A 699 -39.36 9.95 11.15
CA GLY A 699 -39.60 10.19 12.57
C GLY A 699 -40.77 9.41 13.17
N MET A 700 -41.13 8.25 12.61
CA MET A 700 -42.10 7.34 13.23
C MET A 700 -41.81 5.90 12.87
N LYS A 701 -40.85 5.30 13.59
CA LYS A 701 -40.81 3.88 13.98
C LYS A 701 -39.80 3.68 15.09
#